data_AF-B5YG69-F1
#
_entry.id   AF-B5YG69-F1
#
_cell.length_a   1.000
_cell.length_b   1.000
_cell.length_c   1.000
_cell.angle_alpha   90.00
_cell.angle_beta   90.00
_cell.angle_gamma   90.00
#
_symmetry.space_group_name_H-M   'P 1'
#
loop_
_entity.id
_entity.type
_entity.pdbx_description
1 polymer ?
#
loop_
_entity_poly.entity_id
_entity_poly.type
_entity_poly.pdbx_seq_one_letter_code
_entity_poly.pdbx_strand_id
1 'polypeptide(L)'
;MIEKLVEFTKKASEELLKETEALLNNTISEKGKTFSFELPDTAYGLPLIYALEGLKITELSELEKFYETIKDKFSQSLDAMNLALNYLYLAEIYLALLFCHSERNEESPFYGFLSDTIQRTLGVQLVDGRIPAVAVLVGKIEQEKLLPIIKELQEKRILAFLIGPLAEEFIKTGERQGFEAYVVPVGTKIEETVYVIDWAVRASLIFGGQTAGDKNAIIDYVRKRVNTFAIAFGSIDEKAVAVALGAAVFAIPVITDQSLPEISIPEIAAYPLIVSEPNYEKIVKKAIETRGLKIIVEKPPIPVAYGPAFEGERVRKEDTFIEFGGQKTPAFEWVRMKEIQELEDEKVEIVGADWQAKYEAGGKMPLGIVVNVAGKKMQKDFEPVIERQIHTFINEAEGLWHIGQRDINWIRISKKAKESGITLNHLGIIISSMIKSKFRSIVDKVEVYLYVDEKEVLELREQARKEYRQRDLRLATLTDEEVKEFYSCLLCQSFAPKHVCVITPERPGLCGAFTWLDAKAAYEIEPTGGNQPVQKGELFDPIYGRYSGVDEYVKKHSGGEIETINLYSIMENPMTSCGCFECIVAVVPEANGVLIVNRGYSGMTPIGMKFSTIAGMIGGGIQTPGFMGVGVNYITSRKFLKGDGGIRRIVWMPKELKERIKESFQKRAEEEGIPELIEKIADETVCEDIECLLDYLSRIEHPALEMEPIIK
;
A
#
# COMPACT_ATOMS: atom_id res chain seq x y z
N MET A 1 18.41 20.02 36.05
CA MET A 1 17.60 18.93 35.45
C MET A 1 18.40 18.14 34.42
N ILE A 2 19.10 18.81 33.48
CA ILE A 2 20.06 18.14 32.56
C ILE A 2 21.09 17.28 33.33
N GLU A 3 21.63 17.77 34.44
CA GLU A 3 22.54 16.99 35.31
C GLU A 3 21.94 15.66 35.80
N LYS A 4 20.63 15.65 36.10
CA LYS A 4 19.93 14.42 36.51
C LYS A 4 19.75 13.46 35.34
N LEU A 5 19.46 13.97 34.13
CA LEU A 5 19.43 13.15 32.93
C LEU A 5 20.80 12.49 32.71
N VAL A 6 21.88 13.26 32.82
CA VAL A 6 23.25 12.74 32.73
C VAL A 6 23.51 11.68 33.79
N GLU A 7 23.10 11.89 35.04
CA GLU A 7 23.25 10.89 36.11
C GLU A 7 22.50 9.58 35.80
N PHE A 8 21.24 9.65 35.36
CA PHE A 8 20.46 8.48 34.99
C PHE A 8 21.03 7.77 33.76
N THR A 9 21.44 8.52 32.74
CA THR A 9 22.11 7.97 31.56
C THR A 9 23.40 7.25 31.96
N LYS A 10 24.21 7.79 32.88
CA LYS A 10 25.41 7.10 33.37
C LYS A 10 25.09 5.77 34.04
N LYS A 11 24.07 5.73 34.90
CA LYS A 11 23.63 4.48 35.55
C LYS A 11 23.19 3.44 34.53
N ALA A 12 22.36 3.85 33.55
CA ALA A 12 21.94 2.96 32.47
C ALA A 12 23.11 2.48 31.60
N SER A 13 24.08 3.35 31.30
CA SER A 13 25.31 3.00 30.58
C SER A 13 26.15 1.99 31.36
N GLU A 14 26.34 2.16 32.66
CA GLU A 14 27.10 1.22 33.50
C GLU A 14 26.47 -0.17 33.56
N GLU A 15 25.14 -0.23 33.63
CA GLU A 15 24.39 -1.49 33.58
C GLU A 15 24.55 -2.17 32.21
N LEU A 16 24.26 -1.43 31.12
CA LEU A 16 24.35 -1.96 29.77
C LEU A 16 25.78 -2.35 29.38
N LEU A 17 26.80 -1.65 29.89
CA LEU A 17 28.21 -2.01 29.68
C LEU A 17 28.52 -3.39 30.26
N LYS A 18 28.06 -3.67 31.49
CA LYS A 18 28.26 -4.98 32.13
C LYS A 18 27.56 -6.10 31.35
N GLU A 19 26.31 -5.86 30.95
CA GLU A 19 25.55 -6.81 30.14
C GLU A 19 26.25 -7.07 28.79
N THR A 20 26.66 -6.01 28.10
CA THR A 20 27.32 -6.08 26.78
C THR A 20 28.69 -6.75 26.87
N GLU A 21 29.49 -6.46 27.90
CA GLU A 21 30.80 -7.09 28.12
C GLU A 21 30.67 -8.59 28.36
N ALA A 22 29.72 -8.99 29.20
CA ALA A 22 29.45 -10.39 29.47
C ALA A 22 29.01 -11.11 28.19
N LEU A 23 28.11 -10.50 27.42
CA LEU A 23 27.61 -11.07 26.17
C LEU A 23 28.72 -11.14 25.11
N LEU A 24 29.52 -10.10 24.94
CA LEU A 24 30.65 -10.05 24.00
C LEU A 24 31.67 -11.15 24.30
N ASN A 25 32.09 -11.26 25.55
CA ASN A 25 33.04 -12.29 25.97
C ASN A 25 32.47 -13.71 25.73
N ASN A 26 31.18 -13.91 26.00
CA ASN A 26 30.53 -15.18 25.71
C ASN A 26 30.50 -15.47 24.20
N THR A 27 30.07 -14.52 23.38
CA THR A 27 30.02 -14.67 21.91
C THR A 27 31.41 -14.97 21.34
N ILE A 28 32.46 -14.28 21.81
CA ILE A 28 33.84 -14.54 21.38
C ILE A 28 34.31 -15.93 21.80
N SER A 29 33.97 -16.36 23.02
CA SER A 29 34.32 -17.70 23.50
C SER A 29 33.64 -18.80 22.68
N GLU A 30 32.38 -18.60 22.29
CA GLU A 30 31.60 -19.60 21.55
C GLU A 30 31.90 -19.60 20.04
N LYS A 31 32.07 -18.43 19.42
CA LYS A 31 32.14 -18.26 17.96
C LYS A 31 33.51 -17.86 17.43
N GLY A 32 34.40 -17.39 18.30
CA GLY A 32 35.74 -16.90 17.94
C GLY A 32 35.75 -15.46 17.42
N LYS A 33 36.89 -14.77 17.55
CA LYS A 33 37.04 -13.34 17.19
C LYS A 33 36.86 -13.03 15.71
N THR A 34 37.07 -14.01 14.83
CA THR A 34 36.93 -13.86 13.37
C THR A 34 35.52 -14.23 12.88
N PHE A 35 34.56 -14.45 13.78
CA PHE A 35 33.17 -14.69 13.39
C PHE A 35 32.62 -13.44 12.71
N SER A 36 32.12 -13.59 11.48
CA SER A 36 31.42 -12.54 10.75
C SER A 36 29.92 -12.61 11.00
N PHE A 37 29.28 -11.46 11.06
CA PHE A 37 27.84 -11.33 11.23
C PHE A 37 27.30 -10.21 10.33
N GLU A 38 26.02 -10.33 9.98
CA GLU A 38 25.33 -9.37 9.13
C GLU A 38 23.90 -9.22 9.62
N LEU A 39 23.45 -7.98 9.84
CA LEU A 39 22.04 -7.70 10.11
C LEU A 39 21.20 -7.97 8.85
N PRO A 40 19.91 -8.35 8.98
CA PRO A 40 19.09 -8.72 7.83
C PRO A 40 19.00 -7.59 6.79
N ASP A 41 19.32 -7.89 5.53
CA ASP A 41 19.08 -7.04 4.37
C ASP A 41 19.58 -5.59 4.55
N THR A 42 20.86 -5.42 4.96
CA THR A 42 21.49 -4.10 5.05
C THR A 42 22.90 -4.03 4.47
N ALA A 43 23.16 -2.99 3.69
CA ALA A 43 24.50 -2.71 3.15
C ALA A 43 25.40 -1.94 4.15
N TYR A 44 24.85 -1.53 5.30
CA TYR A 44 25.45 -0.55 6.19
C TYR A 44 26.12 -1.16 7.44
N GLY A 45 26.24 -2.49 7.54
CA GLY A 45 26.83 -3.15 8.71
C GLY A 45 25.99 -2.87 9.96
N LEU A 46 26.60 -2.24 10.98
CA LEU A 46 25.89 -1.62 12.11
C LEU A 46 25.54 -0.16 11.76
N PRO A 47 24.30 0.15 11.35
CA PRO A 47 24.05 1.37 10.59
C PRO A 47 24.23 2.67 11.37
N LEU A 48 23.97 2.71 12.68
CA LEU A 48 24.19 3.91 13.48
C LEU A 48 25.69 4.20 13.64
N ILE A 49 26.49 3.20 14.02
CA ILE A 49 27.96 3.32 14.10
C ILE A 49 28.56 3.64 12.74
N TYR A 50 28.13 2.94 11.68
CA TYR A 50 28.63 3.20 10.33
C TYR A 50 28.30 4.62 9.88
N ALA A 51 27.05 5.06 10.05
CA ALA A 51 26.63 6.41 9.68
C ALA A 51 27.48 7.46 10.40
N LEU A 52 27.57 7.39 11.74
CA LEU A 52 28.15 8.48 12.53
C LEU A 52 29.67 8.43 12.69
N GLU A 53 30.29 7.25 12.62
CA GLU A 53 31.75 7.06 12.79
C GLU A 53 32.46 6.62 11.51
N GLY A 54 31.73 6.23 10.45
CA GLY A 54 32.32 5.76 9.19
C GLY A 54 32.93 4.35 9.28
N LEU A 55 32.68 3.64 10.37
CA LEU A 55 33.24 2.32 10.65
C LEU A 55 32.24 1.22 10.27
N LYS A 56 32.54 0.48 9.20
CA LYS A 56 31.72 -0.67 8.80
C LYS A 56 32.18 -1.90 9.57
N ILE A 57 31.47 -2.23 10.65
CA ILE A 57 31.75 -3.38 11.50
C ILE A 57 30.99 -4.61 10.96
N THR A 58 31.72 -5.68 10.66
CA THR A 58 31.18 -6.95 10.12
C THR A 58 31.76 -8.20 10.80
N GLU A 59 32.73 -8.02 11.70
CA GLU A 59 33.36 -9.11 12.45
C GLU A 59 33.43 -8.80 13.96
N LEU A 60 33.45 -9.85 14.79
CA LEU A 60 33.54 -9.69 16.26
C LEU A 60 34.81 -8.98 16.72
N SER A 61 35.94 -9.17 16.02
CA SER A 61 37.20 -8.49 16.35
C SER A 61 37.14 -6.96 16.14
N GLU A 62 36.35 -6.51 15.17
CA GLU A 62 36.13 -5.09 14.88
C GLU A 62 35.16 -4.49 15.91
N LEU A 63 34.10 -5.24 16.24
CA LEU A 63 33.14 -4.89 17.28
C LEU A 63 33.81 -4.77 18.65
N GLU A 64 34.69 -5.70 19.03
CA GLU A 64 35.46 -5.66 20.28
C GLU A 64 36.34 -4.40 20.37
N LYS A 65 37.07 -4.06 19.29
CA LYS A 65 37.90 -2.85 19.24
C LYS A 65 37.08 -1.57 19.43
N PHE A 66 35.92 -1.50 18.79
CA PHE A 66 35.05 -0.35 18.91
C PHE A 66 34.40 -0.29 20.31
N TYR A 67 33.98 -1.42 20.86
CA TYR A 67 33.48 -1.53 22.24
C TYR A 67 34.48 -0.97 23.26
N GLU A 68 35.76 -1.37 23.20
CA GLU A 68 36.78 -0.85 24.12
C GLU A 68 36.96 0.67 24.00
N THR A 69 36.88 1.21 22.76
CA THR A 69 36.92 2.66 22.52
C THR A 69 35.76 3.38 23.21
N ILE A 70 34.56 2.81 23.16
CA ILE A 70 33.36 3.37 23.80
C ILE A 70 33.44 3.23 25.33
N LYS A 71 33.91 2.09 25.84
CA LYS A 71 34.11 1.83 27.28
C LYS A 71 35.06 2.87 27.90
N ASP A 72 36.18 3.15 27.25
CA ASP A 72 37.11 4.20 27.69
C ASP A 72 36.46 5.59 27.71
N LYS A 73 35.67 5.93 26.69
CA LYS A 73 34.95 7.21 26.61
C LYS A 73 33.92 7.38 27.72
N PHE A 74 33.26 6.33 28.18
CA PHE A 74 32.32 6.43 29.31
C PHE A 74 33.01 6.84 30.62
N SER A 75 34.27 6.43 30.82
CA SER A 75 35.06 6.85 31.99
C SER A 75 35.50 8.32 31.94
N GLN A 76 35.47 8.95 30.76
CA GLN A 76 36.00 10.30 30.51
C GLN A 76 34.92 11.35 30.17
N SER A 77 33.74 10.94 29.72
CA SER A 77 32.72 11.86 29.20
C SER A 77 31.95 12.59 30.31
N LEU A 78 32.03 13.92 30.29
CA LEU A 78 31.20 14.83 31.10
C LEU A 78 30.09 15.50 30.28
N ASP A 79 30.13 15.45 28.96
CA ASP A 79 29.16 16.09 28.07
C ASP A 79 27.94 15.18 27.83
N ALA A 80 26.75 15.76 27.98
CA ALA A 80 25.47 15.05 27.92
C ALA A 80 25.22 14.43 26.54
N MET A 81 25.60 15.11 25.45
CA MET A 81 25.34 14.66 24.09
C MET A 81 26.28 13.53 23.67
N ASN A 82 27.56 13.64 24.00
CA ASN A 82 28.51 12.54 23.77
C ASN A 82 28.16 11.31 24.62
N LEU A 83 27.73 11.50 25.86
CA LEU A 83 27.25 10.40 26.70
C LEU A 83 26.05 9.69 26.07
N ALA A 84 25.08 10.46 25.54
CA ALA A 84 23.91 9.91 24.89
C ALA A 84 24.25 9.12 23.61
N LEU A 85 25.12 9.67 22.74
CA LEU A 85 25.58 8.97 21.54
C LEU A 85 26.32 7.66 21.89
N ASN A 86 27.20 7.70 22.89
CA ASN A 86 27.91 6.50 23.34
C ASN A 86 26.94 5.44 23.88
N TYR A 87 25.87 5.84 24.58
CA TYR A 87 24.82 4.91 25.00
C TYR A 87 24.10 4.27 23.81
N LEU A 88 23.76 5.04 22.77
CA LEU A 88 23.13 4.49 21.57
C LEU A 88 24.06 3.53 20.81
N TYR A 89 25.36 3.83 20.71
CA TYR A 89 26.34 2.91 20.14
C TYR A 89 26.44 1.62 20.95
N LEU A 90 26.48 1.73 22.28
CA LEU A 90 26.52 0.57 23.16
C LEU A 90 25.25 -0.29 22.99
N ALA A 91 24.08 0.33 22.86
CA ALA A 91 22.83 -0.36 22.59
C ALA A 91 22.84 -1.07 21.22
N GLU A 92 23.38 -0.45 20.16
CA GLU A 92 23.54 -1.11 18.85
C GLU A 92 24.47 -2.33 18.93
N ILE A 93 25.59 -2.22 19.66
CA ILE A 93 26.51 -3.33 19.92
C ILE A 93 25.80 -4.47 20.67
N TYR A 94 25.08 -4.14 21.74
CA TYR A 94 24.31 -5.10 22.52
C TYR A 94 23.30 -5.87 21.65
N LEU A 95 22.53 -5.15 20.83
CA LEU A 95 21.55 -5.73 19.91
C LEU A 95 22.22 -6.60 18.85
N ALA A 96 23.35 -6.19 18.29
CA ALA A 96 24.13 -6.98 17.33
C ALA A 96 24.63 -8.30 17.96
N LEU A 97 25.07 -8.26 19.22
CA LEU A 97 25.50 -9.45 19.94
C LEU A 97 24.32 -10.38 20.25
N LEU A 98 23.15 -9.86 20.61
CA LEU A 98 21.93 -10.67 20.75
C LEU A 98 21.56 -11.33 19.41
N PHE A 99 21.69 -10.60 18.30
CA PHE A 99 21.46 -11.14 16.97
C PHE A 99 22.43 -12.27 16.64
N CYS A 100 23.71 -12.17 17.06
CA CYS A 100 24.68 -13.26 16.93
C CYS A 100 24.24 -14.53 17.66
N HIS A 101 23.46 -14.46 18.73
CA HIS A 101 22.99 -15.63 19.50
C HIS A 101 21.60 -16.12 19.11
N SER A 102 20.82 -15.31 18.40
CA SER A 102 19.45 -15.63 18.06
C SER A 102 19.42 -16.51 16.80
N GLU A 103 18.76 -17.67 16.88
CA GLU A 103 18.27 -18.32 15.65
C GLU A 103 17.19 -17.41 15.06
N ARG A 104 17.24 -17.12 13.75
CA ARG A 104 16.22 -16.31 13.07
C ARG A 104 14.85 -16.96 13.30
N ASN A 105 14.08 -16.40 14.22
CA ASN A 105 12.71 -16.84 14.43
C ASN A 105 11.80 -16.03 13.49
N GLU A 106 11.57 -16.55 12.29
CA GLU A 106 10.64 -15.96 11.31
C GLU A 106 9.19 -15.86 11.84
N GLU A 107 8.87 -16.51 12.97
CA GLU A 107 7.56 -16.44 13.62
C GLU A 107 7.45 -15.34 14.69
N SER A 108 8.49 -14.51 14.89
CA SER A 108 8.41 -13.38 15.80
C SER A 108 7.32 -12.38 15.37
N PRO A 109 6.40 -11.98 16.28
CA PRO A 109 5.39 -10.97 15.96
C PRO A 109 5.97 -9.54 15.92
N PHE A 110 7.25 -9.38 16.25
CA PHE A 110 8.00 -8.12 16.25
C PHE A 110 8.92 -8.02 15.04
N TYR A 111 9.04 -6.81 14.50
CA TYR A 111 9.85 -6.53 13.31
C TYR A 111 11.36 -6.57 13.59
N GLY A 112 11.81 -6.22 14.79
CA GLY A 112 13.23 -6.11 15.12
C GLY A 112 13.94 -5.08 14.23
N PHE A 113 15.10 -5.46 13.70
CA PHE A 113 15.88 -4.61 12.78
C PHE A 113 15.10 -4.31 11.49
N LEU A 114 14.98 -3.02 11.15
CA LEU A 114 14.26 -2.57 9.96
C LEU A 114 15.20 -2.59 8.75
N SER A 115 14.99 -3.45 7.76
CA SER A 115 15.94 -3.60 6.63
C SER A 115 16.06 -2.38 5.70
N ASP A 116 17.11 -2.37 4.87
CA ASP A 116 17.28 -1.34 3.83
C ASP A 116 16.16 -1.38 2.79
N THR A 117 15.62 -2.56 2.52
CA THR A 117 14.46 -2.75 1.62
C THR A 117 13.23 -2.02 2.14
N ILE A 118 12.95 -2.15 3.44
CA ILE A 118 11.88 -1.41 4.12
C ILE A 118 12.16 0.09 4.02
N GLN A 119 13.40 0.51 4.30
CA GLN A 119 13.78 1.91 4.24
C GLN A 119 13.64 2.52 2.83
N ARG A 120 13.96 1.78 1.76
CA ARG A 120 13.79 2.25 0.38
C ARG A 120 12.32 2.35 -0.03
N THR A 121 11.50 1.39 0.42
CA THR A 121 10.07 1.33 0.08
C THR A 121 9.25 2.39 0.79
N LEU A 122 9.57 2.67 2.06
CA LEU A 122 8.75 3.52 2.92
C LEU A 122 9.42 4.82 3.31
N GLY A 123 10.75 4.85 3.42
CA GLY A 123 11.50 6.08 3.67
C GLY A 123 11.32 7.11 2.55
N VAL A 124 11.07 6.68 1.31
CA VAL A 124 10.69 7.60 0.23
C VAL A 124 9.38 8.35 0.52
N GLN A 125 8.42 7.69 1.19
CA GLN A 125 7.14 8.31 1.54
C GLN A 125 7.28 9.37 2.65
N LEU A 126 8.30 9.24 3.51
CA LEU A 126 8.67 10.29 4.45
C LEU A 126 9.30 11.49 3.74
N VAL A 127 10.14 11.23 2.73
CA VAL A 127 10.85 12.28 1.98
C VAL A 127 9.91 13.04 1.05
N ASP A 128 8.95 12.36 0.42
CA ASP A 128 7.95 12.95 -0.48
C ASP A 128 6.70 13.49 0.24
N GLY A 129 6.58 13.23 1.55
CA GLY A 129 5.54 13.79 2.42
C GLY A 129 4.23 13.00 2.48
N ARG A 130 4.13 11.84 1.80
CA ARG A 130 2.98 10.93 1.96
C ARG A 130 2.83 10.42 3.39
N ILE A 131 3.95 10.17 4.08
CA ILE A 131 4.00 9.99 5.53
C ILE A 131 4.50 11.33 6.12
N PRO A 132 3.64 12.15 6.74
CA PRO A 132 4.05 13.47 7.25
C PRO A 132 5.00 13.41 8.45
N ALA A 133 4.94 12.32 9.24
CA ALA A 133 5.76 12.15 10.43
C ALA A 133 5.86 10.69 10.90
N VAL A 134 6.80 10.45 11.81
CA VAL A 134 6.98 9.21 12.58
C VAL A 134 6.73 9.49 14.06
N ALA A 135 5.99 8.60 14.72
CA ALA A 135 5.79 8.57 16.15
C ALA A 135 6.49 7.34 16.75
N VAL A 136 7.28 7.53 17.80
CA VAL A 136 7.88 6.42 18.55
C VAL A 136 7.19 6.30 19.90
N LEU A 137 6.38 5.25 20.09
CA LEU A 137 5.64 5.02 21.34
C LEU A 137 6.41 4.03 22.21
N VAL A 138 6.73 4.43 23.44
CA VAL A 138 7.48 3.62 24.41
C VAL A 138 6.79 3.57 25.78
N GLY A 139 7.11 2.55 26.57
CA GLY A 139 6.65 2.43 27.96
C GLY A 139 5.41 1.56 28.13
N LYS A 140 4.55 1.90 29.10
CA LYS A 140 3.40 1.09 29.49
C LYS A 140 2.13 1.94 29.61
N ILE A 141 1.07 1.49 28.95
CA ILE A 141 -0.25 2.11 28.92
C ILE A 141 -1.33 1.03 28.77
N GLU A 142 -2.52 1.29 29.29
CA GLU A 142 -3.69 0.41 29.13
C GLU A 142 -4.20 0.46 27.68
N GLN A 143 -4.62 -0.70 27.14
CA GLN A 143 -5.06 -0.83 25.74
C GLN A 143 -6.19 0.15 25.38
N GLU A 144 -7.14 0.37 26.28
CA GLU A 144 -8.27 1.30 26.11
C GLU A 144 -7.82 2.74 25.85
N LYS A 145 -6.65 3.14 26.34
CA LYS A 145 -6.06 4.46 26.13
C LYS A 145 -5.09 4.49 24.95
N LEU A 146 -4.39 3.38 24.69
CA LEU A 146 -3.45 3.27 23.58
C LEU A 146 -4.15 3.26 22.21
N LEU A 147 -5.25 2.52 22.07
CA LEU A 147 -5.92 2.36 20.78
C LEU A 147 -6.45 3.69 20.19
N PRO A 148 -7.09 4.59 20.96
CA PRO A 148 -7.46 5.92 20.46
C PRO A 148 -6.26 6.74 19.96
N ILE A 149 -5.11 6.66 20.65
CA ILE A 149 -3.88 7.37 20.26
C ILE A 149 -3.36 6.82 18.92
N ILE A 150 -3.29 5.48 18.77
CA ILE A 150 -2.85 4.84 17.52
C ILE A 150 -3.79 5.22 16.38
N LYS A 151 -5.11 5.20 16.61
CA LYS A 151 -6.09 5.61 15.60
C LYS A 151 -5.92 7.06 15.19
N GLU A 152 -5.72 7.98 16.13
CA GLU A 152 -5.46 9.39 15.82
C GLU A 152 -4.18 9.56 14.98
N LEU A 153 -3.11 8.80 15.27
CA LEU A 153 -1.88 8.79 14.48
C LEU A 153 -2.13 8.28 13.05
N GLN A 154 -2.88 7.18 12.89
CA GLN A 154 -3.25 6.60 11.59
C GLN A 154 -4.08 7.56 10.74
N GLU A 155 -5.09 8.23 11.32
CA GLU A 155 -5.89 9.26 10.62
C GLU A 155 -5.04 10.42 10.12
N LYS A 156 -3.98 10.75 10.87
CA LYS A 156 -2.99 11.77 10.52
C LYS A 156 -1.88 11.25 9.60
N ARG A 157 -1.96 9.99 9.14
CA ARG A 157 -0.97 9.29 8.32
C ARG A 157 0.42 9.21 8.99
N ILE A 158 0.47 9.28 10.31
CA ILE A 158 1.71 9.21 11.09
C ILE A 158 2.06 7.74 11.31
N LEU A 159 3.26 7.34 10.89
CA LEU A 159 3.77 5.98 11.10
C LEU A 159 4.18 5.82 12.57
N ALA A 160 3.55 4.90 13.30
CA ALA A 160 3.85 4.63 14.69
C ALA A 160 4.76 3.40 14.85
N PHE A 161 5.89 3.55 15.54
CA PHE A 161 6.72 2.45 16.01
C PHE A 161 6.42 2.18 17.49
N LEU A 162 6.10 0.93 17.83
CA LEU A 162 5.78 0.52 19.19
C LEU A 162 6.95 -0.27 19.76
N ILE A 163 7.49 0.17 20.90
CA ILE A 163 8.61 -0.50 21.58
C ILE A 163 8.29 -0.70 23.06
N GLY A 164 8.64 -1.86 23.60
CA GLY A 164 8.49 -2.16 25.01
C GLY A 164 7.17 -2.85 25.36
N PRO A 165 6.75 -2.78 26.64
CA PRO A 165 5.54 -3.45 27.12
C PRO A 165 4.27 -3.09 26.33
N LEU A 166 4.14 -1.84 25.86
CA LEU A 166 2.98 -1.44 25.06
C LEU A 166 2.92 -2.15 23.69
N ALA A 167 4.04 -2.58 23.13
CA ALA A 167 4.08 -3.29 21.86
C ALA A 167 3.51 -4.71 22.02
N GLU A 168 3.90 -5.39 23.12
CA GLU A 168 3.32 -6.68 23.51
C GLU A 168 1.81 -6.58 23.74
N GLU A 169 1.38 -5.54 24.47
CA GLU A 169 -0.04 -5.31 24.74
C GLU A 169 -0.82 -4.99 23.47
N PHE A 170 -0.25 -4.23 22.54
CA PHE A 170 -0.89 -3.95 21.25
C PHE A 170 -1.08 -5.23 20.42
N ILE A 171 -0.07 -6.09 20.32
CA ILE A 171 -0.18 -7.36 19.57
C ILE A 171 -1.32 -8.23 20.11
N LYS A 172 -1.51 -8.27 21.44
CA LYS A 172 -2.60 -9.05 22.08
C LYS A 172 -4.00 -8.56 21.71
N THR A 173 -4.15 -7.32 21.23
CA THR A 173 -5.46 -6.80 20.79
C THR A 173 -5.96 -7.47 19.51
N GLY A 174 -5.06 -8.04 18.71
CA GLY A 174 -5.38 -8.56 17.38
C GLY A 174 -5.68 -7.48 16.34
N GLU A 175 -5.46 -6.20 16.65
CA GLU A 175 -5.56 -5.10 15.70
C GLU A 175 -4.52 -5.25 14.58
N ARG A 176 -4.82 -4.70 13.39
CA ARG A 176 -3.94 -4.82 12.23
C ARG A 176 -2.62 -4.07 12.50
N GLN A 177 -1.52 -4.75 12.26
CA GLN A 177 -0.17 -4.21 12.40
C GLN A 177 0.62 -4.28 11.10
N GLY A 178 1.75 -3.60 11.09
CA GLY A 178 2.67 -3.50 9.97
C GLY A 178 2.63 -2.15 9.28
N PHE A 179 3.50 -2.01 8.30
CA PHE A 179 3.69 -0.73 7.62
C PHE A 179 2.46 -0.29 6.82
N GLU A 180 1.70 -1.21 6.23
CA GLU A 180 0.45 -0.84 5.55
C GLU A 180 -0.63 -0.36 6.52
N ALA A 181 -0.53 -0.75 7.80
CA ALA A 181 -1.42 -0.29 8.86
C ALA A 181 -0.86 0.94 9.61
N TYR A 182 0.31 1.45 9.23
CA TYR A 182 0.97 2.59 9.89
C TYR A 182 1.28 2.36 11.38
N VAL A 183 1.33 1.11 11.86
CA VAL A 183 1.65 0.76 13.25
C VAL A 183 2.52 -0.48 13.30
N VAL A 184 3.76 -0.33 13.78
CA VAL A 184 4.83 -1.32 13.64
C VAL A 184 5.39 -1.65 15.02
N PRO A 185 5.06 -2.84 15.57
CA PRO A 185 5.72 -3.35 16.77
C PRO A 185 7.16 -3.74 16.47
N VAL A 186 8.12 -2.96 17.00
CA VAL A 186 9.55 -3.16 16.73
C VAL A 186 10.12 -4.22 17.66
N GLY A 187 9.78 -4.16 18.94
CA GLY A 187 10.39 -5.04 19.93
C GLY A 187 9.89 -4.79 21.35
N THR A 188 10.45 -5.56 22.28
CA THR A 188 10.07 -5.62 23.71
C THR A 188 11.04 -4.89 24.63
N LYS A 189 12.25 -4.59 24.16
CA LYS A 189 13.30 -3.92 24.93
C LYS A 189 13.43 -2.47 24.48
N ILE A 190 13.72 -1.58 25.43
CA ILE A 190 13.85 -0.15 25.13
C ILE A 190 15.05 0.13 24.21
N GLU A 191 16.11 -0.68 24.30
CA GLU A 191 17.28 -0.62 23.44
C GLU A 191 16.93 -0.81 21.96
N GLU A 192 15.87 -1.56 21.63
CA GLU A 192 15.38 -1.77 20.24
C GLU A 192 14.84 -0.48 19.60
N THR A 193 14.69 0.61 20.36
CA THR A 193 14.50 1.96 19.80
C THR A 193 15.65 2.36 18.87
N VAL A 194 16.86 1.79 19.06
CA VAL A 194 17.99 1.98 18.15
C VAL A 194 17.63 1.57 16.73
N TYR A 195 16.81 0.54 16.51
CA TYR A 195 16.37 0.14 15.16
C TYR A 195 15.58 1.24 14.44
N VAL A 196 14.88 2.10 15.18
CA VAL A 196 14.17 3.25 14.61
C VAL A 196 15.12 4.43 14.38
N ILE A 197 16.07 4.65 15.29
CA ILE A 197 17.10 5.70 15.15
C ILE A 197 18.02 5.39 13.97
N ASP A 198 18.46 4.14 13.84
CA ASP A 198 19.35 3.71 12.76
C ASP A 198 18.63 3.81 11.39
N TRP A 199 17.31 3.60 11.37
CA TRP A 199 16.46 3.76 10.20
C TRP A 199 16.36 5.24 9.80
N ALA A 200 16.24 6.14 10.78
CA ALA A 200 16.27 7.58 10.56
C ALA A 200 17.64 8.07 10.04
N VAL A 201 18.77 7.61 10.58
CA VAL A 201 20.10 8.02 10.08
C VAL A 201 20.41 7.40 8.72
N ARG A 202 19.97 6.17 8.42
CA ARG A 202 20.12 5.59 7.07
C ARG A 202 19.37 6.39 6.00
N ALA A 203 18.30 7.12 6.35
CA ALA A 203 17.65 8.05 5.43
C ALA A 203 18.63 9.09 4.86
N SER A 204 19.55 9.60 5.68
CA SER A 204 20.54 10.59 5.21
C SER A 204 21.57 9.99 4.27
N LEU A 205 21.92 8.71 4.45
CA LEU A 205 22.86 8.02 3.57
C LEU A 205 22.19 7.64 2.23
N ILE A 206 20.97 7.09 2.29
CA ILE A 206 20.25 6.56 1.13
C ILE A 206 19.67 7.68 0.26
N PHE A 207 18.97 8.64 0.88
CA PHE A 207 18.24 9.70 0.17
C PHE A 207 18.98 11.04 0.24
N GLY A 208 19.64 11.32 1.35
CA GLY A 208 20.40 12.55 1.55
C GLY A 208 21.77 12.58 0.90
N GLY A 209 22.31 11.42 0.49
CA GLY A 209 23.66 11.28 -0.09
C GLY A 209 24.78 11.70 0.87
N GLN A 210 24.54 11.69 2.18
CA GLN A 210 25.55 12.07 3.17
C GLN A 210 26.68 11.02 3.23
N THR A 211 27.90 11.50 3.47
CA THR A 211 29.07 10.61 3.60
C THR A 211 29.11 10.03 5.00
N ALA A 212 29.23 8.70 5.11
CA ALA A 212 29.41 8.02 6.39
C ALA A 212 30.65 8.57 7.13
N GLY A 213 30.52 8.81 8.43
CA GLY A 213 31.53 9.46 9.26
C GLY A 213 31.42 10.99 9.33
N ASP A 214 30.66 11.64 8.44
CA ASP A 214 30.30 13.05 8.59
C ASP A 214 29.11 13.19 9.57
N LYS A 215 29.42 12.96 10.84
CA LYS A 215 28.46 12.96 11.95
C LYS A 215 27.58 14.21 11.99
N ASN A 216 28.18 15.39 11.78
CA ASN A 216 27.46 16.65 11.86
C ASN A 216 26.46 16.79 10.71
N ALA A 217 26.86 16.46 9.48
CA ALA A 217 25.97 16.50 8.33
C ALA A 217 24.79 15.51 8.46
N ILE A 218 25.05 14.32 9.01
CA ILE A 218 24.03 13.28 9.21
C ILE A 218 23.02 13.71 10.30
N ILE A 219 23.50 14.16 11.46
CA ILE A 219 22.62 14.65 12.53
C ILE A 219 21.79 15.84 12.03
N ASP A 220 22.40 16.78 11.31
CA ASP A 220 21.70 17.94 10.75
C ASP A 220 20.62 17.53 9.73
N TYR A 221 20.91 16.53 8.88
CA TYR A 221 19.93 15.96 7.96
C TYR A 221 18.73 15.39 8.71
N VAL A 222 18.95 14.55 9.72
CA VAL A 222 17.87 13.93 10.51
C VAL A 222 17.02 15.01 11.19
N ARG A 223 17.65 15.99 11.85
CA ARG A 223 16.96 17.11 12.51
C ARG A 223 16.04 17.89 11.55
N LYS A 224 16.48 18.11 10.30
CA LYS A 224 15.78 18.94 9.31
C LYS A 224 14.79 18.19 8.43
N ARG A 225 15.03 16.90 8.14
CA ARG A 225 14.31 16.15 7.11
C ARG A 225 13.49 15.00 7.66
N VAL A 226 13.81 14.48 8.83
CA VAL A 226 13.07 13.37 9.43
C VAL A 226 12.14 13.92 10.52
N ASN A 227 10.85 14.03 10.18
CA ASN A 227 9.81 14.53 11.06
C ASN A 227 9.43 13.47 12.09
N THR A 228 10.13 13.45 13.23
CA THR A 228 9.88 12.45 14.29
C THR A 228 9.60 13.11 15.63
N PHE A 229 8.72 12.49 16.42
CA PHE A 229 8.53 12.72 17.84
C PHE A 229 8.36 11.38 18.56
N ALA A 230 8.59 11.36 19.87
CA ALA A 230 8.34 10.19 20.71
C ALA A 230 7.27 10.48 21.77
N ILE A 231 6.55 9.44 22.19
CA ILE A 231 5.61 9.50 23.31
C ILE A 231 5.96 8.39 24.30
N ALA A 232 6.28 8.76 25.53
CA ALA A 232 6.66 7.86 26.60
C ALA A 232 5.54 7.76 27.65
N PHE A 233 5.03 6.56 27.86
CA PHE A 233 3.90 6.29 28.75
C PHE A 233 4.32 5.59 30.04
N GLY A 234 3.69 5.98 31.15
CA GLY A 234 3.88 5.35 32.45
C GLY A 234 5.25 5.67 33.06
N SER A 235 5.72 4.81 33.96
CA SER A 235 7.02 4.99 34.63
C SER A 235 8.18 4.91 33.64
N ILE A 236 9.07 5.90 33.67
CA ILE A 236 10.27 6.01 32.84
C ILE A 236 11.45 5.59 33.71
N ASP A 237 12.13 4.51 33.33
CA ASP A 237 13.34 4.03 33.99
C ASP A 237 14.60 4.73 33.45
N GLU A 238 15.76 4.43 34.05
CA GLU A 238 17.03 5.02 33.65
C GLU A 238 17.41 4.73 32.18
N LYS A 239 17.06 3.54 31.66
CA LYS A 239 17.32 3.16 30.26
C LYS A 239 16.48 3.99 29.29
N ALA A 240 15.19 4.19 29.59
CA ALA A 240 14.32 5.07 28.82
C ALA A 240 14.77 6.54 28.87
N VAL A 241 15.30 7.01 30.01
CA VAL A 241 15.94 8.35 30.10
C VAL A 241 17.17 8.44 29.18
N ALA A 242 18.00 7.40 29.15
CA ALA A 242 19.18 7.36 28.28
C ALA A 242 18.81 7.42 26.79
N VAL A 243 17.79 6.67 26.37
CA VAL A 243 17.26 6.72 25.00
C VAL A 243 16.62 8.08 24.68
N ALA A 244 15.87 8.68 25.61
CA ALA A 244 15.29 10.01 25.44
C ALA A 244 16.37 11.10 25.25
N LEU A 245 17.49 11.01 25.97
CA LEU A 245 18.64 11.89 25.76
C LEU A 245 19.31 11.63 24.40
N GLY A 246 19.32 10.39 23.93
CA GLY A 246 19.73 10.04 22.55
C GLY A 246 18.82 10.67 21.49
N ALA A 247 17.50 10.62 21.68
CA ALA A 247 16.53 11.26 20.81
C ALA A 247 16.73 12.79 20.73
N ALA A 248 17.08 13.42 21.87
CA ALA A 248 17.43 14.83 21.94
C ALA A 248 18.61 15.18 21.00
N VAL A 249 19.62 14.32 20.82
CA VAL A 249 20.72 14.56 19.86
C VAL A 249 20.17 14.79 18.45
N PHE A 250 19.09 14.13 18.07
CA PHE A 250 18.45 14.24 16.75
C PHE A 250 17.32 15.27 16.71
N ALA A 251 17.20 16.13 17.73
CA ALA A 251 16.11 17.09 17.91
C ALA A 251 14.72 16.43 17.87
N ILE A 252 14.60 15.21 18.38
CA ILE A 252 13.33 14.50 18.47
C ILE A 252 12.73 14.82 19.85
N PRO A 253 11.59 15.53 19.93
CA PRO A 253 10.95 15.80 21.21
C PRO A 253 10.28 14.53 21.76
N VAL A 254 10.37 14.36 23.07
CA VAL A 254 9.73 13.28 23.83
C VAL A 254 8.60 13.87 24.66
N ILE A 255 7.38 13.40 24.41
CA ILE A 255 6.18 13.80 25.12
C ILE A 255 5.87 12.70 26.13
N THR A 256 5.59 13.04 27.37
CA THR A 256 5.26 12.04 28.40
C THR A 256 3.97 12.38 29.14
N ASP A 257 3.26 11.35 29.56
CA ASP A 257 2.09 11.46 30.43
C ASP A 257 2.47 11.74 31.90
N GLN A 258 3.76 11.63 32.26
CA GLN A 258 4.26 12.04 33.56
C GLN A 258 4.32 13.55 33.69
N SER A 259 4.03 14.05 34.90
CA SER A 259 4.22 15.45 35.26
C SER A 259 5.70 15.75 35.58
N LEU A 260 6.44 16.21 34.57
CA LEU A 260 7.84 16.58 34.64
C LEU A 260 8.01 18.05 34.18
N PRO A 261 9.01 18.78 34.67
CA PRO A 261 9.38 20.07 34.10
C PRO A 261 9.84 19.92 32.65
N GLU A 262 9.49 20.88 31.80
CA GLU A 262 9.97 20.91 30.42
C GLU A 262 11.50 21.05 30.38
N ILE A 263 12.13 20.37 29.43
CA ILE A 263 13.59 20.40 29.23
C ILE A 263 13.88 20.91 27.84
N SER A 264 14.56 22.05 27.76
CA SER A 264 14.98 22.70 26.51
C SER A 264 16.50 22.73 26.41
N ILE A 265 17.01 22.44 25.21
CA ILE A 265 18.43 22.56 24.85
C ILE A 265 18.51 23.46 23.61
N PRO A 266 18.61 24.79 23.79
CA PRO A 266 18.53 25.77 22.70
C PRO A 266 19.55 25.57 21.57
N GLU A 267 20.69 24.95 21.88
CA GLU A 267 21.75 24.61 20.92
C GLU A 267 21.31 23.53 19.91
N ILE A 268 20.24 22.79 20.23
CA ILE A 268 19.73 21.67 19.43
C ILE A 268 18.44 22.06 18.72
N ALA A 269 17.48 22.62 19.46
CA ALA A 269 16.15 22.92 18.96
C ALA A 269 15.56 24.17 19.64
N ALA A 270 14.72 24.89 18.89
CA ALA A 270 13.99 26.05 19.40
C ALA A 270 12.78 25.68 20.28
N TYR A 271 12.45 24.39 20.37
CA TYR A 271 11.35 23.83 21.15
C TYR A 271 11.88 22.94 22.28
N PRO A 272 11.09 22.70 23.35
CA PRO A 272 11.46 21.76 24.40
C PRO A 272 11.60 20.34 23.85
N LEU A 273 12.63 19.63 24.31
CA LEU A 273 12.93 18.25 23.91
C LEU A 273 12.28 17.23 24.82
N ILE A 274 11.90 17.60 26.05
CA ILE A 274 11.05 16.78 26.92
C ILE A 274 9.88 17.64 27.40
N VAL A 275 8.67 17.12 27.22
CA VAL A 275 7.42 17.84 27.44
C VAL A 275 6.40 16.94 28.13
N SER A 276 5.64 17.49 29.08
CA SER A 276 4.55 16.77 29.75
C SER A 276 3.19 17.10 29.17
N GLU A 277 2.38 16.06 28.92
CA GLU A 277 0.97 16.17 28.57
C GLU A 277 0.22 14.96 29.16
N PRO A 278 -0.36 15.09 30.36
CA PRO A 278 -1.06 13.99 31.03
C PRO A 278 -2.43 13.68 30.41
N ASN A 279 -2.95 14.54 29.53
CA ASN A 279 -4.20 14.27 28.83
C ASN A 279 -3.95 13.50 27.52
N TYR A 280 -4.29 12.21 27.53
CA TYR A 280 -4.16 11.32 26.38
C TYR A 280 -4.92 11.78 25.13
N GLU A 281 -6.01 12.54 25.26
CA GLU A 281 -6.75 13.10 24.11
C GLU A 281 -6.01 14.27 23.45
N LYS A 282 -5.01 14.84 24.11
CA LYS A 282 -4.22 15.98 23.62
C LYS A 282 -2.78 15.61 23.28
N ILE A 283 -2.32 14.42 23.68
CA ILE A 283 -0.90 14.06 23.64
C ILE A 283 -0.35 14.04 22.21
N VAL A 284 -1.09 13.50 21.24
CA VAL A 284 -0.71 13.49 19.82
C VAL A 284 -0.65 14.91 19.26
N LYS A 285 -1.69 15.71 19.53
CA LYS A 285 -1.72 17.12 19.13
C LYS A 285 -0.54 17.90 19.69
N LYS A 286 -0.24 17.73 20.98
CA LYS A 286 0.90 18.36 21.65
C LYS A 286 2.22 17.94 21.02
N ALA A 287 2.37 16.67 20.66
CA ALA A 287 3.58 16.16 20.01
C ALA A 287 3.82 16.77 18.62
N ILE A 288 2.76 16.84 17.81
CA ILE A 288 2.76 17.48 16.49
C ILE A 288 3.12 18.97 16.61
N GLU A 289 2.48 19.69 17.53
CA GLU A 289 2.72 21.11 17.78
C GLU A 289 4.17 21.36 18.24
N THR A 290 4.65 20.56 19.19
CA THR A 290 6.02 20.68 19.74
C THR A 290 7.07 20.47 18.65
N ARG A 291 6.87 19.48 17.76
CA ARG A 291 7.78 19.22 16.64
C ARG A 291 7.70 20.27 15.53
N GLY A 292 6.70 21.15 15.57
CA GLY A 292 6.47 22.22 14.59
C GLY A 292 5.76 21.75 13.31
N LEU A 293 5.04 20.63 13.38
CA LEU A 293 4.39 20.02 12.22
C LEU A 293 3.00 20.62 11.98
N LYS A 294 2.63 20.75 10.70
CA LYS A 294 1.29 21.16 10.27
C LYS A 294 0.68 20.06 9.43
N ILE A 295 -0.12 19.21 10.07
CA ILE A 295 -0.77 18.07 9.43
C ILE A 295 -2.24 18.42 9.19
N ILE A 296 -2.65 18.43 7.93
CA ILE A 296 -4.04 18.62 7.53
C ILE A 296 -4.65 17.24 7.33
N VAL A 297 -5.71 16.94 8.10
CA VAL A 297 -6.49 15.72 7.94
C VAL A 297 -7.75 16.06 7.16
N GLU A 298 -7.89 15.47 5.99
CA GLU A 298 -9.13 15.50 5.22
C GLU A 298 -9.95 14.29 5.64
N LYS A 299 -10.98 14.50 6.46
CA LYS A 299 -11.85 13.45 6.99
C LYS A 299 -13.32 13.81 6.76
N PRO A 300 -14.15 12.90 6.21
CA PRO A 300 -15.59 13.09 6.10
C PRO A 300 -16.24 13.02 7.50
N PRO A 301 -17.39 13.68 7.71
CA PRO A 301 -18.09 13.66 9.00
C PRO A 301 -18.81 12.31 9.21
N ILE A 302 -18.05 11.30 9.62
CA ILE A 302 -18.51 9.93 9.89
C ILE A 302 -18.06 9.45 11.28
N PRO A 303 -18.75 8.47 11.88
CA PRO A 303 -18.50 8.04 13.26
C PRO A 303 -17.38 6.97 13.40
N VAL A 304 -16.62 6.72 12.34
CA VAL A 304 -15.47 5.78 12.36
C VAL A 304 -14.18 6.52 12.01
N ALA A 305 -13.04 5.84 12.22
CA ALA A 305 -11.76 6.36 11.79
C ALA A 305 -11.67 6.40 10.26
N TYR A 306 -10.95 7.39 9.72
CA TYR A 306 -10.82 7.58 8.27
C TYR A 306 -9.38 7.91 7.88
N GLY A 307 -8.82 7.15 6.93
CA GLY A 307 -7.51 7.38 6.35
C GLY A 307 -6.91 6.16 5.62
N PRO A 308 -5.76 6.33 4.95
CA PRO A 308 -5.12 5.27 4.15
C PRO A 308 -4.80 3.98 4.89
N ALA A 309 -4.57 4.05 6.20
CA ALA A 309 -4.26 2.87 7.03
C ALA A 309 -5.39 1.82 7.01
N PHE A 310 -6.63 2.25 6.75
CA PHE A 310 -7.81 1.38 6.71
C PHE A 310 -8.10 0.83 5.30
N GLU A 311 -7.49 1.38 4.23
CA GLU A 311 -7.79 1.01 2.83
C GLU A 311 -7.63 -0.50 2.54
N GLY A 312 -6.65 -1.14 3.19
CA GLY A 312 -6.35 -2.56 3.04
C GLY A 312 -7.18 -3.50 3.91
N GLU A 313 -8.14 -3.00 4.70
CA GLU A 313 -8.97 -3.83 5.58
C GLU A 313 -9.83 -4.82 4.77
N ARG A 314 -9.98 -6.05 5.25
CA ARG A 314 -10.85 -7.06 4.64
C ARG A 314 -12.03 -7.34 5.57
N VAL A 315 -13.24 -7.05 5.11
CA VAL A 315 -14.47 -7.46 5.81
C VAL A 315 -14.86 -8.87 5.38
N ARG A 316 -14.63 -9.85 6.25
CA ARG A 316 -14.98 -11.26 6.01
C ARG A 316 -16.49 -11.49 6.11
N LYS A 317 -16.95 -12.66 5.66
CA LYS A 317 -18.40 -12.95 5.58
C LYS A 317 -19.05 -12.98 6.96
N GLU A 318 -18.34 -13.53 7.94
CA GLU A 318 -18.73 -13.65 9.35
C GLU A 318 -18.86 -12.28 10.04
N ASP A 319 -18.07 -11.29 9.60
CA ASP A 319 -18.05 -9.93 10.16
C ASP A 319 -18.94 -8.95 9.39
N THR A 320 -19.48 -9.37 8.24
CA THR A 320 -20.34 -8.54 7.40
C THR A 320 -21.69 -8.29 8.09
N PHE A 321 -22.06 -7.02 8.26
CA PHE A 321 -23.40 -6.61 8.66
C PHE A 321 -24.33 -6.55 7.46
N ILE A 322 -23.91 -5.88 6.38
CA ILE A 322 -24.66 -5.77 5.12
C ILE A 322 -23.70 -5.76 3.92
N GLU A 323 -24.12 -6.35 2.81
CA GLU A 323 -23.38 -6.34 1.53
C GLU A 323 -24.24 -5.93 0.33
N PHE A 324 -23.62 -5.22 -0.61
CA PHE A 324 -24.23 -4.69 -1.84
C PHE A 324 -23.40 -5.10 -3.05
N GLY A 325 -24.03 -5.56 -4.13
CA GLY A 325 -23.30 -5.90 -5.36
C GLY A 325 -22.69 -7.30 -5.36
N GLY A 326 -21.57 -7.42 -6.08
CA GLY A 326 -21.00 -8.73 -6.45
C GLY A 326 -22.01 -9.56 -7.25
N GLN A 327 -22.04 -10.87 -7.04
CA GLN A 327 -23.04 -11.76 -7.66
C GLN A 327 -24.36 -11.85 -6.87
N LYS A 328 -24.53 -11.02 -5.82
CA LYS A 328 -25.56 -11.26 -4.80
C LYS A 328 -26.76 -10.33 -4.93
N THR A 329 -26.51 -9.07 -5.26
CA THR A 329 -27.55 -8.07 -5.53
C THR A 329 -27.10 -7.18 -6.69
N PRO A 330 -28.02 -6.58 -7.45
CA PRO A 330 -27.63 -5.60 -8.46
C PRO A 330 -27.04 -4.36 -7.77
N ALA A 331 -25.87 -3.93 -8.25
CA ALA A 331 -25.27 -2.68 -7.83
C ALA A 331 -24.51 -2.01 -8.98
N PHE A 332 -24.33 -0.70 -8.87
CA PHE A 332 -23.46 0.07 -9.76
C PHE A 332 -23.01 1.39 -9.11
N GLU A 333 -21.98 2.01 -9.67
CA GLU A 333 -21.52 3.35 -9.33
C GLU A 333 -21.25 4.19 -10.58
N TRP A 334 -21.82 5.39 -10.65
CA TRP A 334 -21.82 6.20 -11.85
C TRP A 334 -21.64 7.68 -11.53
N VAL A 335 -20.51 8.26 -11.98
CA VAL A 335 -20.28 9.71 -11.95
C VAL A 335 -20.74 10.34 -13.25
N ARG A 336 -21.44 11.47 -13.18
CA ARG A 336 -21.89 12.24 -14.34
C ARG A 336 -21.69 13.74 -14.15
N MET A 337 -21.16 14.38 -15.18
CA MET A 337 -21.07 15.84 -15.24
C MET A 337 -22.46 16.44 -15.50
N LYS A 338 -22.78 17.52 -14.79
CA LYS A 338 -24.03 18.27 -14.88
C LYS A 338 -23.77 19.76 -14.94
N GLU A 339 -24.80 20.52 -15.31
CA GLU A 339 -24.74 21.98 -15.26
C GLU A 339 -24.82 22.47 -13.81
N ILE A 340 -24.03 23.49 -13.46
CA ILE A 340 -23.86 23.93 -12.07
C ILE A 340 -25.17 24.45 -11.43
N GLN A 341 -26.13 24.91 -12.24
CA GLN A 341 -27.44 25.36 -11.78
C GLN A 341 -28.40 24.21 -11.45
N GLU A 342 -28.13 23.00 -11.96
CA GLU A 342 -28.95 21.82 -11.70
C GLU A 342 -28.63 21.17 -10.35
N LEU A 343 -27.49 21.54 -9.74
CA LEU A 343 -26.95 20.87 -8.56
C LEU A 343 -27.14 21.69 -7.27
N GLU A 344 -27.55 20.99 -6.23
CA GLU A 344 -27.43 21.42 -4.84
C GLU A 344 -26.13 20.86 -4.27
N ASP A 345 -25.26 21.73 -3.76
CA ASP A 345 -23.92 21.34 -3.32
C ASP A 345 -23.95 20.53 -2.02
N GLU A 346 -23.10 19.51 -1.96
CA GLU A 346 -22.93 18.56 -0.86
C GLU A 346 -24.21 17.79 -0.47
N LYS A 347 -25.24 17.80 -1.32
CA LYS A 347 -26.48 17.07 -1.09
C LYS A 347 -26.26 15.56 -1.17
N VAL A 348 -26.79 14.84 -0.18
CA VAL A 348 -26.84 13.37 -0.14
C VAL A 348 -28.29 12.94 0.04
N GLU A 349 -28.79 12.10 -0.86
CA GLU A 349 -30.17 11.61 -0.84
C GLU A 349 -30.22 10.09 -1.02
N ILE A 350 -31.02 9.41 -0.19
CA ILE A 350 -31.30 7.98 -0.33
C ILE A 350 -32.68 7.83 -0.95
N VAL A 351 -32.74 7.20 -2.12
CA VAL A 351 -33.96 7.01 -2.89
C VAL A 351 -34.41 5.56 -2.76
N GLY A 352 -35.58 5.39 -2.13
CA GLY A 352 -36.27 4.12 -2.03
C GLY A 352 -37.07 3.97 -0.74
N ALA A 353 -38.10 3.14 -0.77
CA ALA A 353 -39.01 2.95 0.36
C ALA A 353 -38.39 2.11 1.49
N ASP A 354 -38.69 2.50 2.75
CA ASP A 354 -38.33 1.78 3.98
C ASP A 354 -36.84 1.42 4.11
N TRP A 355 -35.96 2.24 3.52
CA TRP A 355 -34.53 1.93 3.47
C TRP A 355 -33.89 1.83 4.86
N GLN A 356 -34.37 2.59 5.85
CA GLN A 356 -33.87 2.54 7.22
C GLN A 356 -34.11 1.16 7.84
N ALA A 357 -35.33 0.63 7.69
CA ALA A 357 -35.69 -0.68 8.22
C ALA A 357 -34.92 -1.81 7.49
N LYS A 358 -34.78 -1.70 6.16
CA LYS A 358 -33.97 -2.62 5.36
C LYS A 358 -32.50 -2.59 5.79
N TYR A 359 -31.95 -1.40 6.02
CA TYR A 359 -30.58 -1.25 6.50
C TYR A 359 -30.41 -1.86 7.88
N GLU A 360 -31.31 -1.58 8.83
CA GLU A 360 -31.24 -2.10 10.21
C GLU A 360 -31.31 -3.62 10.27
N ALA A 361 -32.06 -4.25 9.37
CA ALA A 361 -32.13 -5.71 9.25
C ALA A 361 -30.80 -6.35 8.80
N GLY A 362 -29.90 -5.58 8.18
CA GLY A 362 -28.64 -6.06 7.62
C GLY A 362 -28.83 -7.05 6.45
N GLY A 363 -27.82 -7.87 6.17
CA GLY A 363 -27.87 -8.91 5.15
C GLY A 363 -27.44 -8.42 3.76
N LYS A 364 -28.37 -8.35 2.81
CA LYS A 364 -28.06 -8.01 1.41
C LYS A 364 -29.04 -6.98 0.88
N MET A 365 -28.55 -6.01 0.12
CA MET A 365 -29.37 -4.93 -0.42
C MET A 365 -28.84 -4.50 -1.80
N PRO A 366 -29.71 -4.17 -2.78
CA PRO A 366 -29.26 -3.55 -4.02
C PRO A 366 -28.80 -2.11 -3.76
N LEU A 367 -27.87 -1.60 -4.58
CA LEU A 367 -27.34 -0.25 -4.41
C LEU A 367 -26.91 0.38 -5.73
N GLY A 368 -27.55 1.47 -6.12
CA GLY A 368 -27.08 2.35 -7.18
C GLY A 368 -26.48 3.62 -6.62
N ILE A 369 -25.19 3.86 -6.83
CA ILE A 369 -24.50 5.09 -6.42
C ILE A 369 -24.45 6.02 -7.65
N VAL A 370 -25.19 7.12 -7.62
CA VAL A 370 -25.15 8.13 -8.69
C VAL A 370 -24.58 9.42 -8.14
N VAL A 371 -23.47 9.87 -8.72
CA VAL A 371 -22.76 11.08 -8.31
C VAL A 371 -22.85 12.12 -9.41
N ASN A 372 -23.48 13.24 -9.12
CA ASN A 372 -23.50 14.40 -10.00
C ASN A 372 -22.38 15.33 -9.59
N VAL A 373 -21.57 15.77 -10.55
CA VAL A 373 -20.53 16.78 -10.32
C VAL A 373 -20.67 17.91 -11.32
N ALA A 374 -20.38 19.13 -10.87
CA ALA A 374 -20.28 20.30 -11.73
C ALA A 374 -19.09 21.14 -11.32
N GLY A 375 -18.46 21.81 -12.28
CA GLY A 375 -17.43 22.80 -12.01
C GLY A 375 -16.91 23.43 -13.27
N LYS A 376 -16.35 24.64 -13.17
CA LYS A 376 -15.91 25.43 -14.33
C LYS A 376 -14.83 24.71 -15.15
N LYS A 377 -13.98 23.91 -14.49
CA LYS A 377 -12.94 23.10 -15.13
C LYS A 377 -13.32 21.63 -15.30
N MET A 378 -14.51 21.23 -14.85
CA MET A 378 -14.98 19.85 -15.00
C MET A 378 -15.21 19.54 -16.48
N GLN A 379 -14.84 18.32 -16.89
CA GLN A 379 -15.03 17.83 -18.26
C GLN A 379 -15.54 16.41 -18.21
N LYS A 380 -16.24 15.96 -19.26
CA LYS A 380 -16.72 14.57 -19.35
C LYS A 380 -15.60 13.54 -19.26
N ASP A 381 -14.37 13.89 -19.66
CA ASP A 381 -13.20 13.02 -19.57
C ASP A 381 -12.71 12.82 -18.11
N PHE A 382 -13.15 13.66 -17.16
CA PHE A 382 -12.79 13.52 -15.74
C PHE A 382 -13.77 12.64 -14.95
N GLU A 383 -14.94 12.33 -15.51
CA GLU A 383 -15.92 11.44 -14.88
C GLU A 383 -15.32 10.09 -14.43
N PRO A 384 -14.64 9.31 -15.30
CA PRO A 384 -14.04 8.02 -14.91
C PRO A 384 -12.93 8.16 -13.86
N VAL A 385 -12.17 9.28 -13.88
CA VAL A 385 -11.12 9.55 -12.89
C VAL A 385 -11.72 9.71 -11.49
N ILE A 386 -12.81 10.48 -11.38
CA ILE A 386 -13.53 10.67 -10.13
C ILE A 386 -14.24 9.37 -9.71
N GLU A 387 -14.89 8.68 -10.65
CA GLU A 387 -15.63 7.43 -10.39
C GLU A 387 -14.71 6.37 -9.77
N ARG A 388 -13.48 6.25 -10.26
CA ARG A 388 -12.52 5.30 -9.71
C ARG A 388 -12.10 5.61 -8.28
N GLN A 389 -12.12 6.86 -7.84
CA GLN A 389 -11.78 7.21 -6.47
C GLN A 389 -12.86 6.82 -5.45
N ILE A 390 -14.09 6.52 -5.87
CA ILE A 390 -15.14 5.98 -4.98
C ILE A 390 -14.62 4.73 -4.23
N HIS A 391 -13.82 3.90 -4.92
CA HIS A 391 -13.16 2.76 -4.31
C HIS A 391 -12.25 3.15 -3.14
N THR A 392 -11.32 4.08 -3.34
CA THR A 392 -10.41 4.51 -2.26
C THR A 392 -11.18 5.23 -1.15
N PHE A 393 -12.14 6.09 -1.49
CA PHE A 393 -12.91 6.85 -0.50
C PHE A 393 -13.70 5.94 0.44
N ILE A 394 -14.32 4.86 -0.07
CA ILE A 394 -15.05 3.92 0.78
C ILE A 394 -14.09 3.09 1.62
N ASN A 395 -12.98 2.60 1.05
CA ASN A 395 -12.02 1.74 1.77
C ASN A 395 -11.20 2.50 2.83
N GLU A 396 -11.00 3.81 2.72
CA GLU A 396 -10.32 4.59 3.76
C GLU A 396 -11.13 4.71 5.07
N ALA A 397 -12.39 4.29 5.12
CA ALA A 397 -13.19 4.26 6.34
C ALA A 397 -13.08 2.90 7.07
N GLU A 398 -12.71 2.92 8.36
CA GLU A 398 -12.59 1.71 9.20
C GLU A 398 -13.89 0.86 9.14
N GLY A 399 -13.74 -0.43 8.84
CA GLY A 399 -14.83 -1.40 8.78
C GLY A 399 -15.72 -1.32 7.53
N LEU A 400 -15.37 -0.49 6.53
CA LEU A 400 -15.98 -0.48 5.21
C LEU A 400 -15.04 -1.11 4.19
N TRP A 401 -15.61 -1.79 3.20
CA TRP A 401 -14.83 -2.43 2.15
C TRP A 401 -15.54 -2.30 0.81
N HIS A 402 -14.81 -1.90 -0.22
CA HIS A 402 -15.28 -1.78 -1.59
C HIS A 402 -14.31 -2.45 -2.56
N ILE A 403 -14.80 -3.26 -3.50
CA ILE A 403 -14.02 -3.75 -4.64
C ILE A 403 -14.83 -3.67 -5.92
N GLY A 404 -14.15 -3.74 -7.06
CA GLY A 404 -14.77 -3.59 -8.37
C GLY A 404 -14.87 -2.12 -8.77
N GLN A 405 -15.75 -1.86 -9.71
CA GLN A 405 -16.00 -0.56 -10.32
C GLN A 405 -17.28 -0.62 -11.14
N ARG A 406 -17.78 0.52 -11.64
CA ARG A 406 -18.88 0.59 -12.60
C ARG A 406 -20.08 -0.25 -12.11
N ASP A 407 -20.54 -1.23 -12.88
CA ASP A 407 -21.69 -2.10 -12.57
C ASP A 407 -21.31 -3.48 -12.01
N ILE A 408 -20.04 -3.66 -11.63
CA ILE A 408 -19.52 -4.90 -11.01
C ILE A 408 -18.91 -4.62 -9.63
N ASN A 409 -19.33 -3.52 -8.99
CA ASN A 409 -18.87 -3.17 -7.65
C ASN A 409 -19.44 -4.13 -6.60
N TRP A 410 -18.73 -4.21 -5.47
CA TRP A 410 -19.12 -5.00 -4.31
C TRP A 410 -18.66 -4.30 -3.03
N ILE A 411 -19.64 -3.93 -2.20
CA ILE A 411 -19.44 -3.19 -0.95
C ILE A 411 -19.86 -4.05 0.24
N ARG A 412 -19.10 -3.96 1.33
CA ARG A 412 -19.45 -4.51 2.65
C ARG A 412 -19.29 -3.46 3.73
N ILE A 413 -20.19 -3.51 4.71
CA ILE A 413 -20.06 -2.79 5.98
C ILE A 413 -19.97 -3.84 7.08
N SER A 414 -18.99 -3.71 7.98
CA SER A 414 -18.79 -4.63 9.09
C SER A 414 -19.79 -4.40 10.24
N LYS A 415 -19.96 -5.41 11.09
CA LYS A 415 -20.73 -5.30 12.34
C LYS A 415 -20.16 -4.23 13.27
N LYS A 416 -18.82 -4.16 13.41
CA LYS A 416 -18.12 -3.14 14.20
C LYS A 416 -18.43 -1.72 13.70
N ALA A 417 -18.39 -1.50 12.37
CA ALA A 417 -18.71 -0.20 11.78
C ALA A 417 -20.18 0.21 12.06
N LYS A 418 -21.12 -0.74 11.96
CA LYS A 418 -22.53 -0.52 12.31
C LYS A 418 -22.70 -0.19 13.80
N GLU A 419 -22.03 -0.90 14.70
CA GLU A 419 -22.04 -0.63 16.15
C GLU A 419 -21.47 0.75 16.48
N SER A 420 -20.46 1.21 15.74
CA SER A 420 -19.94 2.58 15.83
C SER A 420 -20.88 3.64 15.26
N GLY A 421 -21.98 3.27 14.61
CA GLY A 421 -23.02 4.20 14.14
C GLY A 421 -22.98 4.50 12.63
N ILE A 422 -22.25 3.72 11.83
CA ILE A 422 -22.34 3.85 10.37
C ILE A 422 -23.78 3.61 9.90
N THR A 423 -24.17 4.38 8.89
CA THR A 423 -25.49 4.33 8.26
C THR A 423 -25.30 4.33 6.75
N LEU A 424 -26.34 3.99 6.00
CA LEU A 424 -26.30 4.11 4.55
C LEU A 424 -25.99 5.54 4.08
N ASN A 425 -26.49 6.55 4.81
CA ASN A 425 -26.24 7.96 4.50
C ASN A 425 -24.76 8.34 4.59
N HIS A 426 -24.02 7.69 5.51
CA HIS A 426 -22.58 7.93 5.64
C HIS A 426 -21.79 7.51 4.38
N LEU A 427 -22.25 6.53 3.59
CA LEU A 427 -21.62 6.23 2.29
C LEU A 427 -21.67 7.43 1.34
N GLY A 428 -22.83 8.08 1.26
CA GLY A 428 -22.99 9.26 0.40
C GLY A 428 -22.20 10.47 0.93
N ILE A 429 -22.13 10.65 2.25
CA ILE A 429 -21.31 11.68 2.90
C ILE A 429 -19.82 11.49 2.59
N ILE A 430 -19.31 10.25 2.68
CA ILE A 430 -17.92 9.92 2.34
C ILE A 430 -17.63 10.35 0.90
N ILE A 431 -18.46 9.89 -0.05
CA ILE A 431 -18.25 10.16 -1.48
C ILE A 431 -18.32 11.67 -1.76
N SER A 432 -19.36 12.35 -1.27
CA SER A 432 -19.55 13.79 -1.45
C SER A 432 -18.36 14.60 -0.90
N SER A 433 -18.03 14.40 0.38
CA SER A 433 -16.97 15.15 1.06
C SER A 433 -15.61 14.94 0.40
N MET A 434 -15.29 13.69 0.05
CA MET A 434 -13.97 13.34 -0.47
C MET A 434 -13.80 13.75 -1.93
N ILE A 435 -14.84 13.67 -2.76
CA ILE A 435 -14.80 14.25 -4.11
C ILE A 435 -14.53 15.75 -4.02
N LYS A 436 -15.27 16.45 -3.16
CA LYS A 436 -15.11 17.90 -2.98
C LYS A 436 -13.70 18.27 -2.50
N SER A 437 -13.16 17.49 -1.57
CA SER A 437 -11.83 17.72 -1.01
C SER A 437 -10.72 17.45 -2.04
N LYS A 438 -10.72 16.25 -2.64
CA LYS A 438 -9.66 15.79 -3.54
C LYS A 438 -9.67 16.46 -4.90
N PHE A 439 -10.86 16.81 -5.40
CA PHE A 439 -11.03 17.39 -6.73
C PHE A 439 -11.44 18.87 -6.67
N ARG A 440 -11.11 19.58 -5.59
CA ARG A 440 -11.48 20.98 -5.36
C ARG A 440 -11.06 21.96 -6.46
N SER A 441 -10.07 21.59 -7.27
CA SER A 441 -9.58 22.39 -8.40
C SER A 441 -10.47 22.28 -9.64
N ILE A 442 -11.32 21.24 -9.72
CA ILE A 442 -12.16 20.91 -10.88
C ILE A 442 -13.65 20.77 -10.55
N VAL A 443 -14.02 20.33 -9.35
CA VAL A 443 -15.40 20.14 -8.88
C VAL A 443 -15.80 21.29 -7.95
N ASP A 444 -16.75 22.11 -8.42
CA ASP A 444 -17.35 23.22 -7.65
C ASP A 444 -18.62 22.78 -6.91
N LYS A 445 -19.35 21.79 -7.39
CA LYS A 445 -20.53 21.21 -6.72
C LYS A 445 -20.59 19.69 -6.86
N VAL A 446 -21.05 19.01 -5.82
CA VAL A 446 -21.27 17.56 -5.82
C VAL A 446 -22.63 17.23 -5.19
N GLU A 447 -23.32 16.25 -5.75
CA GLU A 447 -24.56 15.70 -5.22
C GLU A 447 -24.53 14.17 -5.38
N VAL A 448 -24.92 13.44 -4.34
CA VAL A 448 -24.88 11.97 -4.30
C VAL A 448 -26.26 11.40 -4.04
N TYR A 449 -26.69 10.47 -4.89
CA TYR A 449 -27.90 9.69 -4.72
C TYR A 449 -27.56 8.22 -4.48
N LEU A 450 -28.21 7.61 -3.49
CA LEU A 450 -28.12 6.19 -3.19
C LEU A 450 -29.48 5.54 -3.44
N TYR A 451 -29.61 4.83 -4.56
CA TYR A 451 -30.81 4.10 -4.95
C TYR A 451 -30.81 2.71 -4.34
N VAL A 452 -31.91 2.31 -3.71
CA VAL A 452 -31.98 1.05 -2.95
C VAL A 452 -33.18 0.17 -3.28
N ASP A 453 -34.04 0.61 -4.18
CA ASP A 453 -35.11 -0.23 -4.72
C ASP A 453 -34.62 -0.95 -5.98
N GLU A 454 -34.70 -2.28 -5.96
CA GLU A 454 -34.06 -3.15 -6.95
C GLU A 454 -34.43 -2.81 -8.39
N LYS A 455 -35.70 -2.50 -8.64
CA LYS A 455 -36.21 -2.14 -9.96
C LYS A 455 -35.54 -0.86 -10.49
N GLU A 456 -35.46 0.18 -9.66
CA GLU A 456 -34.82 1.45 -10.05
C GLU A 456 -33.31 1.28 -10.26
N VAL A 457 -32.66 0.48 -9.39
CA VAL A 457 -31.25 0.14 -9.53
C VAL A 457 -30.98 -0.55 -10.87
N LEU A 458 -31.81 -1.52 -11.26
CA LEU A 458 -31.69 -2.20 -12.55
C LEU A 458 -31.90 -1.26 -13.75
N GLU A 459 -32.92 -0.40 -13.71
CA GLU A 459 -33.21 0.55 -14.77
C GLU A 459 -32.07 1.58 -14.96
N LEU A 460 -31.55 2.13 -13.86
CA LEU A 460 -30.43 3.08 -13.90
C LEU A 460 -29.12 2.41 -14.30
N ARG A 461 -28.88 1.17 -13.86
CA ARG A 461 -27.68 0.40 -14.26
C ARG A 461 -27.61 0.22 -15.78
N GLU A 462 -28.74 -0.03 -16.44
CA GLU A 462 -28.78 -0.11 -17.91
C GLU A 462 -28.47 1.24 -18.60
N GLN A 463 -28.80 2.36 -17.97
CA GLN A 463 -28.39 3.68 -18.46
C GLN A 463 -26.88 3.89 -18.26
N ALA A 464 -26.37 3.57 -17.07
CA ALA A 464 -24.94 3.66 -16.76
C ALA A 464 -24.09 2.81 -17.72
N ARG A 465 -24.55 1.59 -18.04
CA ARG A 465 -23.91 0.69 -19.03
C ARG A 465 -23.76 1.33 -20.41
N LYS A 466 -24.75 2.12 -20.86
CA LYS A 466 -24.65 2.84 -22.15
C LYS A 466 -23.55 3.90 -22.10
N GLU A 467 -23.45 4.63 -21.00
CA GLU A 467 -22.39 5.63 -20.81
C GLU A 467 -21.01 4.99 -20.70
N TYR A 468 -20.87 3.88 -19.95
CA TYR A 468 -19.62 3.12 -19.90
C TYR A 468 -19.18 2.66 -21.30
N ARG A 469 -20.13 2.17 -22.11
CA ARG A 469 -19.85 1.78 -23.50
C ARG A 469 -19.38 2.96 -24.35
N GLN A 470 -19.96 4.15 -24.18
CA GLN A 470 -19.50 5.36 -24.87
C GLN A 470 -18.11 5.82 -24.43
N ARG A 471 -17.79 5.69 -23.14
CA ARG A 471 -16.43 5.94 -22.61
C ARG A 471 -15.41 5.00 -23.25
N ASP A 472 -15.74 3.71 -23.31
CA ASP A 472 -14.86 2.70 -23.90
C ASP A 472 -14.65 2.91 -25.42
N LEU A 473 -15.68 3.34 -26.15
CA LEU A 473 -15.60 3.61 -27.60
C LEU A 473 -14.71 4.81 -27.95
N ARG A 474 -14.55 5.81 -27.05
CA ARG A 474 -13.68 6.97 -27.29
C ARG A 474 -12.20 6.58 -27.45
N LEU A 475 -11.78 5.45 -26.90
CA LEU A 475 -10.39 4.96 -27.00
C LEU A 475 -10.11 4.16 -28.25
N ALA A 476 -11.14 3.63 -28.92
CA ALA A 476 -10.98 2.69 -30.03
C ALA A 476 -10.23 3.27 -31.25
N THR A 477 -10.02 4.60 -31.29
CA THR A 477 -9.29 5.29 -32.35
C THR A 477 -7.82 5.58 -32.05
N LEU A 478 -7.35 5.37 -30.82
CA LEU A 478 -5.95 5.60 -30.42
C LEU A 478 -5.19 4.27 -30.40
N THR A 479 -4.01 4.25 -31.00
CA THR A 479 -3.11 3.08 -31.00
C THR A 479 -1.83 3.31 -30.19
N ASP A 480 -1.19 2.22 -29.77
CA ASP A 480 0.06 2.28 -29.01
C ASP A 480 1.20 2.90 -29.83
N GLU A 481 1.15 2.79 -31.16
CA GLU A 481 2.09 3.41 -32.09
C GLU A 481 1.93 4.94 -32.19
N GLU A 482 0.71 5.46 -32.13
CA GLU A 482 0.41 6.89 -32.35
C GLU A 482 0.75 7.77 -31.14
N VAL A 483 0.79 7.19 -29.94
CA VAL A 483 1.13 7.92 -28.72
C VAL A 483 2.63 7.97 -28.47
N LYS A 484 3.10 9.13 -27.98
CA LYS A 484 4.51 9.36 -27.64
C LYS A 484 4.90 8.78 -26.29
N GLU A 485 3.94 8.66 -25.38
CA GLU A 485 4.12 8.20 -24.01
C GLU A 485 2.97 7.30 -23.59
N PHE A 486 3.28 6.40 -22.66
CA PHE A 486 2.30 5.64 -21.90
C PHE A 486 2.08 6.29 -20.55
N TYR A 487 1.21 5.72 -19.74
CA TYR A 487 1.02 6.17 -18.36
C TYR A 487 1.16 5.01 -17.40
N SER A 488 1.70 5.27 -16.22
CA SER A 488 1.67 4.31 -15.11
C SER A 488 0.43 4.50 -14.24
N CYS A 489 0.15 3.51 -13.40
CA CYS A 489 -0.74 3.66 -12.25
C CYS A 489 -0.15 2.92 -11.05
N LEU A 490 0.11 3.68 -9.99
CA LEU A 490 0.68 3.20 -8.72
C LEU A 490 -0.36 3.09 -7.59
N LEU A 491 -1.64 3.34 -7.87
CA LEU A 491 -2.69 3.39 -6.85
C LEU A 491 -2.79 2.08 -6.04
N CYS A 492 -2.58 0.93 -6.67
CA CYS A 492 -2.67 -0.36 -6.00
C CYS A 492 -1.42 -0.73 -5.18
N GLN A 493 -0.39 0.14 -5.12
CA GLN A 493 0.78 -0.08 -4.26
C GLN A 493 0.44 -0.01 -2.76
N SER A 494 -0.75 0.50 -2.38
CA SER A 494 -1.22 0.45 -0.99
C SER A 494 -1.39 -0.98 -0.46
N PHE A 495 -1.60 -1.98 -1.34
CA PHE A 495 -1.71 -3.39 -0.97
C PHE A 495 -0.87 -4.35 -1.84
N ALA A 496 -0.26 -3.86 -2.91
CA ALA A 496 0.69 -4.61 -3.76
C ALA A 496 1.93 -3.76 -4.05
N PRO A 497 2.85 -3.58 -3.07
CA PRO A 497 3.89 -2.54 -3.11
C PRO A 497 4.83 -2.62 -4.33
N LYS A 498 5.07 -3.82 -4.85
CA LYS A 498 5.95 -4.07 -6.01
C LYS A 498 5.24 -3.92 -7.36
N HIS A 499 3.91 -3.78 -7.36
CA HIS A 499 3.12 -3.69 -8.58
C HIS A 499 3.24 -2.31 -9.24
N VAL A 500 3.43 -2.30 -10.55
CA VAL A 500 3.35 -1.11 -11.40
C VAL A 500 2.49 -1.46 -12.60
N CYS A 501 1.33 -0.82 -12.74
CA CYS A 501 0.50 -1.00 -13.92
C CYS A 501 0.98 -0.02 -15.00
N VAL A 502 1.28 -0.50 -16.20
CA VAL A 502 1.56 0.36 -17.38
C VAL A 502 0.35 0.31 -18.29
N ILE A 503 -0.20 1.47 -18.58
CA ILE A 503 -1.47 1.64 -19.30
C ILE A 503 -1.15 2.25 -20.65
N THR A 504 -1.58 1.57 -21.71
CA THR A 504 -1.45 2.01 -23.10
C THR A 504 -2.84 2.18 -23.71
N PRO A 505 -2.99 2.89 -24.84
CA PRO A 505 -4.26 2.97 -25.55
C PRO A 505 -4.92 1.60 -25.80
N GLU A 506 -4.12 0.59 -26.14
CA GLU A 506 -4.59 -0.75 -26.49
C GLU A 506 -4.42 -1.76 -25.34
N ARG A 507 -3.89 -1.36 -24.18
CA ARG A 507 -3.79 -2.16 -22.96
C ARG A 507 -4.27 -1.33 -21.76
N PRO A 508 -5.59 -1.34 -21.45
CA PRO A 508 -6.12 -0.65 -20.29
C PRO A 508 -5.59 -1.26 -18.99
N GLY A 509 -5.69 -0.50 -17.90
CA GLY A 509 -5.34 -1.01 -16.58
C GLY A 509 -6.15 -2.26 -16.24
N LEU A 510 -5.50 -3.24 -15.60
CA LEU A 510 -6.12 -4.55 -15.34
C LEU A 510 -7.41 -4.49 -14.51
N CYS A 511 -7.61 -3.41 -13.74
CA CYS A 511 -8.86 -3.17 -13.03
C CYS A 511 -10.05 -3.01 -13.98
N GLY A 512 -9.85 -2.49 -15.19
CA GLY A 512 -10.87 -2.14 -16.17
C GLY A 512 -11.42 -0.71 -16.05
N ALA A 513 -11.10 0.03 -14.98
CA ALA A 513 -11.58 1.41 -14.75
C ALA A 513 -10.67 2.48 -15.32
N PHE A 514 -9.37 2.20 -15.46
CA PHE A 514 -8.41 3.16 -15.98
C PHE A 514 -8.00 2.80 -17.40
N THR A 515 -8.26 3.72 -18.31
CA THR A 515 -7.78 3.70 -19.68
C THR A 515 -6.62 4.69 -19.82
N TRP A 516 -5.97 4.73 -20.99
CA TRP A 516 -4.87 5.66 -21.22
C TRP A 516 -5.31 7.13 -21.09
N LEU A 517 -6.51 7.47 -21.56
CA LEU A 517 -7.07 8.82 -21.42
C LEU A 517 -7.36 9.16 -19.95
N ASP A 518 -7.85 8.19 -19.17
CA ASP A 518 -8.13 8.41 -17.75
C ASP A 518 -6.84 8.63 -16.96
N ALA A 519 -5.78 7.87 -17.28
CA ALA A 519 -4.48 8.03 -16.62
C ALA A 519 -3.84 9.39 -16.96
N LYS A 520 -3.99 9.84 -18.22
CA LYS A 520 -3.59 11.18 -18.64
C LYS A 520 -4.37 12.26 -17.89
N ALA A 521 -5.69 12.16 -17.85
CA ALA A 521 -6.55 13.09 -17.13
C ALA A 521 -6.21 13.14 -15.62
N ALA A 522 -5.95 11.99 -15.00
CA ALA A 522 -5.55 11.92 -13.61
C ALA A 522 -4.23 12.66 -13.34
N TYR A 523 -3.24 12.54 -14.23
CA TYR A 523 -1.99 13.30 -14.16
C TYR A 523 -2.21 14.81 -14.35
N GLU A 524 -3.10 15.22 -15.26
CA GLU A 524 -3.45 16.64 -15.46
C GLU A 524 -4.13 17.26 -14.23
N ILE A 525 -4.93 16.46 -13.51
CA ILE A 525 -5.60 16.88 -12.27
C ILE A 525 -4.60 16.95 -11.11
N GLU A 526 -3.78 15.91 -10.94
CA GLU A 526 -2.85 15.76 -9.83
C GLU A 526 -1.48 15.24 -10.32
N PRO A 527 -0.57 16.15 -10.70
CA PRO A 527 0.75 15.76 -11.23
C PRO A 527 1.63 15.00 -10.24
N THR A 528 1.36 15.10 -8.94
CA THR A 528 2.08 14.33 -7.90
C THR A 528 1.40 13.00 -7.53
N GLY A 529 0.31 12.66 -8.23
CA GLY A 529 -0.50 11.48 -8.00
C GLY A 529 0.11 10.18 -8.51
N GLY A 530 -0.62 9.08 -8.35
CA GLY A 530 -0.17 7.74 -8.74
C GLY A 530 -0.10 7.49 -10.25
N ASN A 531 -0.63 8.40 -11.08
CA ASN A 531 -0.59 8.30 -12.53
C ASN A 531 0.50 9.21 -13.09
N GLN A 532 1.50 8.63 -13.75
CA GLN A 532 2.67 9.37 -14.23
C GLN A 532 2.95 9.04 -15.70
N PRO A 533 3.42 10.01 -16.50
CA PRO A 533 3.83 9.73 -17.87
C PRO A 533 5.05 8.82 -17.90
N VAL A 534 5.02 7.82 -18.76
CA VAL A 534 6.10 6.86 -19.01
C VAL A 534 6.58 7.05 -20.43
N GLN A 535 7.79 7.58 -20.58
CA GLN A 535 8.42 7.72 -21.89
C GLN A 535 8.71 6.34 -22.47
N LYS A 536 8.39 6.11 -23.75
CA LYS A 536 8.60 4.81 -24.40
C LYS A 536 10.07 4.44 -24.52
N GLY A 537 10.97 5.41 -24.74
CA GLY A 537 12.38 5.12 -24.98
C GLY A 537 12.60 4.30 -26.26
N GLU A 538 13.61 3.44 -26.28
CA GLU A 538 13.90 2.53 -27.38
C GLU A 538 12.94 1.33 -27.36
N LEU A 539 12.42 0.95 -28.54
CA LEU A 539 11.62 -0.27 -28.70
C LEU A 539 12.55 -1.45 -28.97
N PHE A 540 12.80 -2.27 -27.94
CA PHE A 540 13.65 -3.45 -28.06
C PHE A 540 12.96 -4.61 -28.78
N ASP A 541 11.66 -4.81 -28.53
CA ASP A 541 10.90 -5.88 -29.17
C ASP A 541 9.50 -5.39 -29.57
N PRO A 542 9.21 -5.22 -30.88
CA PRO A 542 7.91 -4.78 -31.37
C PRO A 542 6.81 -5.85 -31.27
N ILE A 543 7.18 -7.13 -31.15
CA ILE A 543 6.25 -8.26 -31.05
C ILE A 543 5.78 -8.41 -29.60
N TYR A 544 6.72 -8.39 -28.64
CA TYR A 544 6.43 -8.50 -27.21
C TYR A 544 6.11 -7.16 -26.55
N GLY A 545 6.39 -6.05 -27.23
CA GLY A 545 6.13 -4.70 -26.70
C GLY A 545 7.09 -4.35 -25.57
N ARG A 546 8.39 -4.60 -25.77
CA ARG A 546 9.43 -4.27 -24.79
C ARG A 546 10.05 -2.93 -25.11
N TYR A 547 10.03 -2.04 -24.12
CA TYR A 547 10.41 -0.63 -24.25
C TYR A 547 11.41 -0.27 -23.16
N SER A 548 12.54 0.34 -23.51
CA SER A 548 13.60 0.66 -22.53
C SER A 548 13.11 1.62 -21.45
N GLY A 549 12.31 2.62 -21.81
CA GLY A 549 11.78 3.60 -20.85
C GLY A 549 10.71 2.99 -19.94
N VAL A 550 10.02 1.94 -20.38
CA VAL A 550 9.09 1.16 -19.54
C VAL A 550 9.87 0.31 -18.55
N ASP A 551 10.92 -0.39 -18.99
CA ASP A 551 11.80 -1.19 -18.12
C ASP A 551 12.43 -0.31 -17.02
N GLU A 552 13.01 0.85 -17.39
CA GLU A 552 13.57 1.82 -16.43
C GLU A 552 12.54 2.31 -15.42
N TYR A 553 11.33 2.65 -15.89
CA TYR A 553 10.27 3.14 -15.03
C TYR A 553 9.80 2.08 -14.03
N VAL A 554 9.55 0.85 -14.51
CA VAL A 554 9.06 -0.26 -13.69
C VAL A 554 10.12 -0.68 -12.68
N LYS A 555 11.40 -0.78 -13.07
CA LYS A 555 12.50 -1.09 -12.15
C LYS A 555 12.59 -0.07 -11.02
N LYS A 556 12.48 1.22 -11.34
CA LYS A 556 12.51 2.30 -10.34
C LYS A 556 11.33 2.22 -9.36
N HIS A 557 10.11 2.01 -9.85
CA HIS A 557 8.89 2.14 -9.04
C HIS A 557 8.40 0.82 -8.41
N SER A 558 9.01 -0.32 -8.76
CA SER A 558 8.80 -1.61 -8.09
C SER A 558 9.80 -1.89 -6.96
N GLY A 559 10.69 -0.94 -6.65
CA GLY A 559 11.77 -1.14 -5.68
C GLY A 559 12.95 -1.97 -6.22
N GLY A 560 13.04 -2.14 -7.54
CA GLY A 560 14.08 -2.94 -8.21
C GLY A 560 13.70 -4.41 -8.43
N GLU A 561 12.54 -4.84 -7.96
CA GLU A 561 12.09 -6.23 -7.98
C GLU A 561 11.66 -6.69 -9.38
N ILE A 562 11.10 -5.77 -10.18
CA ILE A 562 10.68 -6.04 -11.55
C ILE A 562 11.61 -5.26 -12.48
N GLU A 563 12.53 -5.96 -13.13
CA GLU A 563 13.51 -5.30 -14.00
C GLU A 563 12.96 -4.94 -15.38
N THR A 564 12.10 -5.80 -15.93
CA THR A 564 11.60 -5.67 -17.30
C THR A 564 10.19 -6.20 -17.41
N ILE A 565 9.42 -5.67 -18.36
CA ILE A 565 8.10 -6.21 -18.69
C ILE A 565 7.87 -6.28 -20.21
N ASN A 566 7.16 -7.32 -20.65
CA ASN A 566 6.63 -7.42 -22.00
C ASN A 566 5.14 -7.06 -21.98
N LEU A 567 4.78 -6.01 -22.72
CA LEU A 567 3.40 -5.51 -22.76
C LEU A 567 2.46 -6.41 -23.55
N TYR A 568 2.95 -7.33 -24.39
CA TYR A 568 2.10 -8.14 -25.25
C TYR A 568 2.37 -9.66 -25.14
N SER A 569 3.06 -10.11 -24.08
CA SER A 569 3.27 -11.53 -23.79
C SER A 569 2.87 -11.90 -22.36
N ILE A 570 2.33 -13.11 -22.18
CA ILE A 570 2.08 -13.75 -20.89
C ILE A 570 3.21 -14.69 -20.46
N MET A 571 4.01 -15.18 -21.42
CA MET A 571 5.01 -16.22 -21.19
C MET A 571 6.35 -15.67 -20.72
N GLU A 572 6.75 -14.50 -21.20
CA GLU A 572 8.04 -13.91 -20.85
C GLU A 572 7.82 -12.55 -20.18
N ASN A 573 8.33 -12.40 -18.96
CA ASN A 573 8.28 -11.16 -18.17
C ASN A 573 6.92 -10.44 -18.24
N PRO A 574 5.79 -11.11 -17.93
CA PRO A 574 4.49 -10.47 -17.99
C PRO A 574 4.41 -9.28 -17.02
N MET A 575 3.50 -8.35 -17.28
CA MET A 575 3.17 -7.33 -16.29
C MET A 575 2.59 -8.00 -15.05
N THR A 576 3.03 -7.55 -13.87
CA THR A 576 2.54 -8.08 -12.59
C THR A 576 1.06 -7.75 -12.37
N SER A 577 0.41 -8.46 -11.45
CA SER A 577 -0.99 -8.20 -11.08
C SER A 577 -1.10 -7.82 -9.61
N CYS A 578 -1.93 -6.82 -9.28
CA CYS A 578 -2.17 -6.43 -7.88
C CYS A 578 -3.24 -7.31 -7.22
N GLY A 579 -4.47 -7.34 -7.75
CA GLY A 579 -5.58 -8.13 -7.18
C GLY A 579 -6.97 -7.66 -7.59
N CYS A 580 -7.09 -6.48 -8.21
CA CYS A 580 -8.36 -5.89 -8.62
C CYS A 580 -8.79 -6.23 -10.06
N PHE A 581 -8.11 -7.17 -10.73
CA PHE A 581 -8.41 -7.55 -12.12
C PHE A 581 -9.84 -8.05 -12.32
N GLU A 582 -10.47 -7.72 -13.46
CA GLU A 582 -11.79 -8.25 -13.81
C GLU A 582 -11.72 -9.72 -14.23
N CYS A 583 -10.67 -10.07 -14.98
CA CYS A 583 -10.44 -11.39 -15.53
C CYS A 583 -9.01 -11.87 -15.26
N ILE A 584 -8.81 -13.18 -15.31
CA ILE A 584 -7.50 -13.82 -15.31
C ILE A 584 -7.35 -14.59 -16.62
N VAL A 585 -6.20 -14.43 -17.25
CA VAL A 585 -5.73 -15.29 -18.35
C VAL A 585 -4.75 -16.31 -17.78
N ALA A 586 -4.93 -17.57 -18.13
CA ALA A 586 -4.05 -18.66 -17.73
C ALA A 586 -3.71 -19.54 -18.93
N VAL A 587 -2.45 -19.92 -19.08
CA VAL A 587 -2.00 -20.82 -20.14
C VAL A 587 -2.51 -22.23 -19.89
N VAL A 588 -2.92 -22.89 -20.98
CA VAL A 588 -3.34 -24.29 -21.02
C VAL A 588 -2.37 -25.02 -21.96
N PRO A 589 -1.26 -25.56 -21.43
CA PRO A 589 -0.19 -26.15 -22.24
C PRO A 589 -0.70 -27.25 -23.19
N GLU A 590 -1.55 -28.14 -22.69
CA GLU A 590 -2.09 -29.28 -23.43
C GLU A 590 -2.93 -28.84 -24.64
N ALA A 591 -3.61 -27.69 -24.52
CA ALA A 591 -4.45 -27.13 -25.59
C ALA A 591 -3.70 -26.10 -26.47
N ASN A 592 -2.39 -25.92 -26.24
CA ASN A 592 -1.56 -24.93 -26.90
C ASN A 592 -2.17 -23.51 -26.91
N GLY A 593 -2.85 -23.16 -25.81
CA GLY A 593 -3.72 -22.00 -25.75
C GLY A 593 -3.79 -21.36 -24.37
N VAL A 594 -4.79 -20.51 -24.18
CA VAL A 594 -5.09 -19.83 -22.93
C VAL A 594 -6.59 -19.93 -22.62
N LEU A 595 -6.91 -20.03 -21.34
CA LEU A 595 -8.27 -19.81 -20.84
C LEU A 595 -8.39 -18.43 -20.21
N ILE A 596 -9.60 -17.89 -20.22
CA ILE A 596 -9.93 -16.63 -19.56
C ILE A 596 -11.08 -16.85 -18.59
N VAL A 597 -10.93 -16.42 -17.34
CA VAL A 597 -11.98 -16.54 -16.31
C VAL A 597 -12.22 -15.20 -15.62
N ASN A 598 -13.48 -14.76 -15.56
CA ASN A 598 -13.88 -13.51 -14.88
C ASN A 598 -14.15 -13.73 -13.39
N ARG A 599 -14.02 -12.66 -12.60
CA ARG A 599 -14.32 -12.64 -11.15
C ARG A 599 -15.74 -13.10 -10.82
N GLY A 600 -16.66 -12.88 -11.75
CA GLY A 600 -18.06 -13.30 -11.69
C GLY A 600 -18.30 -14.78 -12.01
N TYR A 601 -17.28 -15.62 -12.16
CA TYR A 601 -17.47 -17.06 -12.33
C TYR A 601 -16.96 -17.84 -11.10
N SER A 602 -17.84 -18.65 -10.49
CA SER A 602 -17.53 -19.43 -9.28
C SER A 602 -17.22 -20.90 -9.51
N GLY A 603 -17.40 -21.38 -10.75
CA GLY A 603 -17.18 -22.76 -11.13
C GLY A 603 -15.70 -23.12 -11.25
N MET A 604 -15.43 -24.39 -11.57
CA MET A 604 -14.09 -24.86 -11.89
C MET A 604 -13.73 -24.47 -13.34
N THR A 605 -12.44 -24.27 -13.59
CA THR A 605 -11.91 -24.11 -14.96
C THR A 605 -11.23 -25.41 -15.40
N PRO A 606 -11.00 -25.62 -16.70
CA PRO A 606 -10.34 -26.84 -17.20
C PRO A 606 -8.96 -27.15 -16.61
N ILE A 607 -8.26 -26.17 -16.03
CA ILE A 607 -6.97 -26.36 -15.34
C ILE A 607 -7.12 -26.75 -13.85
N GLY A 608 -8.32 -27.11 -13.40
CA GLY A 608 -8.57 -27.58 -12.04
C GLY A 608 -8.51 -26.49 -10.97
N MET A 609 -8.56 -25.21 -11.35
CA MET A 609 -8.54 -24.08 -10.43
C MET A 609 -9.75 -23.16 -10.61
N LYS A 610 -10.25 -22.58 -9.51
CA LYS A 610 -11.26 -21.52 -9.52
C LYS A 610 -10.59 -20.16 -9.71
N PHE A 611 -11.37 -19.15 -10.14
CA PHE A 611 -10.90 -17.75 -10.18
C PHE A 611 -10.20 -17.33 -8.87
N SER A 612 -10.80 -17.62 -7.72
CA SER A 612 -10.26 -17.24 -6.41
C SER A 612 -8.90 -17.87 -6.11
N THR A 613 -8.67 -19.10 -6.57
CA THR A 613 -7.41 -19.82 -6.39
C THR A 613 -6.32 -19.16 -7.24
N ILE A 614 -6.60 -18.94 -8.52
CA ILE A 614 -5.64 -18.31 -9.44
C ILE A 614 -5.37 -16.86 -9.00
N ALA A 615 -6.39 -16.12 -8.55
CA ALA A 615 -6.24 -14.76 -8.05
C ALA A 615 -5.26 -14.67 -6.87
N GLY A 616 -5.30 -15.66 -5.97
CA GLY A 616 -4.36 -15.76 -4.84
C GLY A 616 -2.92 -16.07 -5.27
N MET A 617 -2.74 -16.74 -6.42
CA MET A 617 -1.43 -17.08 -6.97
C MET A 617 -0.77 -15.93 -7.74
N ILE A 618 -1.55 -15.06 -8.37
CA ILE A 618 -1.00 -14.04 -9.30
C ILE A 618 -1.01 -12.62 -8.73
N GLY A 619 -1.77 -12.38 -7.66
CA GLY A 619 -1.86 -11.09 -6.99
C GLY A 619 -0.58 -10.74 -6.22
N GLY A 620 -0.52 -9.50 -5.72
CA GLY A 620 0.58 -9.04 -4.85
C GLY A 620 1.78 -8.43 -5.58
N GLY A 621 1.72 -8.29 -6.91
CA GLY A 621 2.77 -7.60 -7.67
C GLY A 621 3.96 -8.49 -8.04
N ILE A 622 3.74 -9.80 -8.20
CA ILE A 622 4.76 -10.75 -8.65
C ILE A 622 4.64 -11.04 -10.15
N GLN A 623 5.76 -11.41 -10.78
CA GLN A 623 5.79 -11.88 -12.17
C GLN A 623 5.49 -13.38 -12.22
N THR A 624 4.40 -13.73 -12.90
CA THR A 624 3.92 -15.11 -13.03
C THR A 624 3.81 -15.52 -14.49
N PRO A 625 4.91 -15.94 -15.15
CA PRO A 625 4.86 -16.51 -16.48
C PRO A 625 3.71 -17.53 -16.65
N GLY A 626 2.90 -17.33 -17.69
CA GLY A 626 1.72 -18.15 -17.98
C GLY A 626 0.42 -17.72 -17.28
N PHE A 627 0.46 -16.73 -16.38
CA PHE A 627 -0.73 -16.19 -15.74
C PHE A 627 -0.72 -14.66 -15.68
N MET A 628 -1.87 -14.02 -15.94
CA MET A 628 -1.97 -12.56 -15.93
C MET A 628 -3.39 -12.08 -15.62
N GLY A 629 -3.51 -11.09 -14.73
CA GLY A 629 -4.75 -10.36 -14.51
C GLY A 629 -4.95 -9.30 -15.58
N VAL A 630 -6.18 -9.20 -16.10
CA VAL A 630 -6.55 -8.26 -17.18
C VAL A 630 -7.93 -7.65 -16.95
N GLY A 631 -8.15 -6.47 -17.54
CA GLY A 631 -9.49 -5.90 -17.69
C GLY A 631 -10.22 -6.54 -18.87
N VAL A 632 -11.55 -6.54 -18.85
CA VAL A 632 -12.37 -7.18 -19.90
C VAL A 632 -12.09 -6.58 -21.28
N ASN A 633 -11.91 -5.27 -21.34
CA ASN A 633 -11.67 -4.56 -22.60
C ASN A 633 -10.32 -4.89 -23.26
N TYR A 634 -9.36 -5.47 -22.51
CA TYR A 634 -8.09 -5.91 -23.11
C TYR A 634 -8.27 -7.17 -23.97
N ILE A 635 -9.28 -8.02 -23.68
CA ILE A 635 -9.49 -9.30 -24.39
C ILE A 635 -9.70 -9.09 -25.90
N THR A 636 -10.37 -8.01 -26.28
CA THR A 636 -10.68 -7.68 -27.68
C THR A 636 -9.70 -6.67 -28.29
N SER A 637 -8.58 -6.39 -27.62
CA SER A 637 -7.53 -5.50 -28.12
C SER A 637 -6.74 -6.14 -29.25
N ARG A 638 -6.22 -5.33 -30.18
CA ARG A 638 -5.26 -5.76 -31.21
C ARG A 638 -3.89 -6.15 -30.64
N LYS A 639 -3.61 -5.71 -29.41
CA LYS A 639 -2.39 -6.01 -28.66
C LYS A 639 -2.56 -7.15 -27.67
N PHE A 640 -3.78 -7.68 -27.49
CA PHE A 640 -4.05 -8.81 -26.61
C PHE A 640 -3.12 -9.97 -26.97
N LEU A 641 -2.20 -10.31 -26.07
CA LEU A 641 -1.21 -11.39 -26.21
C LEU A 641 -0.59 -11.49 -27.61
N LYS A 642 -0.32 -10.34 -28.26
CA LYS A 642 0.17 -10.31 -29.63
C LYS A 642 1.46 -11.11 -29.80
N GLY A 643 2.31 -11.13 -28.77
CA GLY A 643 3.54 -11.92 -28.74
C GLY A 643 3.33 -13.43 -28.71
N ASP A 644 2.18 -13.89 -28.20
CA ASP A 644 1.89 -15.31 -28.00
C ASP A 644 0.88 -15.86 -29.02
N GLY A 645 0.36 -15.03 -29.93
CA GLY A 645 -0.60 -15.42 -30.97
C GLY A 645 -2.02 -14.86 -30.78
N GLY A 646 -2.21 -13.99 -29.80
CA GLY A 646 -3.41 -13.19 -29.58
C GLY A 646 -4.69 -13.99 -29.36
N ILE A 647 -5.83 -13.48 -29.85
CA ILE A 647 -7.14 -14.05 -29.55
C ILE A 647 -7.30 -15.49 -30.07
N ARG A 648 -6.49 -15.90 -31.05
CA ARG A 648 -6.48 -17.28 -31.61
C ARG A 648 -6.08 -18.32 -30.57
N ARG A 649 -5.38 -17.91 -29.51
CA ARG A 649 -5.00 -18.77 -28.39
C ARG A 649 -6.11 -19.02 -27.40
N ILE A 650 -7.19 -18.24 -27.41
CA ILE A 650 -8.25 -18.40 -26.42
C ILE A 650 -8.99 -19.70 -26.73
N VAL A 651 -8.97 -20.65 -25.80
CA VAL A 651 -9.60 -21.97 -25.97
C VAL A 651 -10.79 -22.20 -25.05
N TRP A 652 -10.88 -21.44 -23.96
CA TRP A 652 -11.97 -21.55 -22.99
C TRP A 652 -12.31 -20.20 -22.35
N MET A 653 -13.60 -19.91 -22.21
CA MET A 653 -14.09 -18.68 -21.59
C MET A 653 -15.52 -18.90 -21.04
N PRO A 654 -15.88 -18.39 -19.85
CA PRO A 654 -17.25 -18.50 -19.36
C PRO A 654 -18.27 -17.93 -20.34
N LYS A 655 -19.41 -18.60 -20.49
CA LYS A 655 -20.45 -18.21 -21.47
C LYS A 655 -20.94 -16.78 -21.25
N GLU A 656 -21.12 -16.37 -20.00
CA GLU A 656 -21.49 -14.99 -19.64
C GLU A 656 -20.47 -13.98 -20.18
N LEU A 657 -19.17 -14.27 -20.04
CA LEU A 657 -18.11 -13.40 -20.53
C LEU A 657 -18.10 -13.35 -22.06
N LYS A 658 -18.29 -14.48 -22.75
CA LYS A 658 -18.44 -14.53 -24.22
C LYS A 658 -19.57 -13.62 -24.68
N GLU A 659 -20.75 -13.74 -24.08
CA GLU A 659 -21.91 -12.91 -24.44
C GLU A 659 -21.66 -11.43 -24.13
N ARG A 660 -20.96 -11.09 -23.03
CA ARG A 660 -20.59 -9.71 -22.69
C ARG A 660 -19.71 -9.06 -23.77
N ILE A 661 -18.75 -9.79 -24.34
CA ILE A 661 -17.79 -9.23 -25.31
C ILE A 661 -18.10 -9.60 -26.77
N LYS A 662 -19.20 -10.31 -27.03
CA LYS A 662 -19.51 -10.96 -28.31
C LYS A 662 -19.33 -10.04 -29.52
N GLU A 663 -19.93 -8.87 -29.49
CA GLU A 663 -19.89 -7.92 -30.61
C GLU A 663 -18.46 -7.42 -30.91
N SER A 664 -17.73 -7.02 -29.87
CA SER A 664 -16.34 -6.56 -30.00
C SER A 664 -15.40 -7.69 -30.40
N PHE A 665 -15.61 -8.90 -29.86
CA PHE A 665 -14.82 -10.07 -30.15
C PHE A 665 -15.02 -10.54 -31.59
N GLN A 666 -16.29 -10.59 -32.05
CA GLN A 666 -16.64 -10.93 -33.44
C GLN A 666 -15.91 -10.02 -34.43
N LYS A 667 -15.95 -8.71 -34.19
CA LYS A 667 -15.21 -7.73 -35.00
C LYS A 667 -13.70 -8.02 -35.00
N ARG A 668 -13.11 -8.30 -33.83
CA ARG A 668 -11.67 -8.60 -33.74
C ARG A 668 -11.32 -9.94 -34.43
N ALA A 669 -12.20 -10.93 -34.35
CA ALA A 669 -12.07 -12.23 -35.00
C ALA A 669 -12.13 -12.11 -36.54
N GLU A 670 -13.01 -11.27 -37.06
CA GLU A 670 -13.03 -10.87 -38.47
C GLU A 670 -11.74 -10.17 -38.90
N GLU A 671 -11.24 -9.23 -38.08
CA GLU A 671 -9.97 -8.54 -38.34
C GLU A 671 -8.74 -9.49 -38.27
N GLU A 672 -8.85 -10.64 -37.61
CA GLU A 672 -7.86 -11.73 -37.59
C GLU A 672 -8.05 -12.77 -38.72
N GLY A 673 -9.15 -12.68 -39.48
CA GLY A 673 -9.49 -13.64 -40.53
C GLY A 673 -10.06 -14.98 -40.03
N ILE A 674 -10.60 -15.03 -38.81
CA ILE A 674 -11.22 -16.22 -38.21
C ILE A 674 -12.57 -15.84 -37.60
N PRO A 675 -13.57 -15.43 -38.41
CA PRO A 675 -14.84 -14.89 -37.91
C PRO A 675 -15.61 -15.85 -37.01
N GLU A 676 -15.45 -17.16 -37.17
CA GLU A 676 -16.11 -18.19 -36.37
C GLU A 676 -15.37 -18.58 -35.08
N LEU A 677 -14.35 -17.80 -34.69
CA LEU A 677 -13.51 -18.14 -33.54
C LEU A 677 -14.32 -18.20 -32.24
N ILE A 678 -15.28 -17.30 -32.04
CA ILE A 678 -16.01 -17.25 -30.76
C ILE A 678 -16.85 -18.51 -30.50
N GLU A 679 -17.38 -19.13 -31.57
CA GLU A 679 -18.10 -20.40 -31.52
C GLU A 679 -17.17 -21.60 -31.28
N LYS A 680 -15.90 -21.48 -31.66
CA LYS A 680 -14.88 -22.53 -31.49
C LYS A 680 -14.29 -22.56 -30.07
N ILE A 681 -14.44 -21.48 -29.29
CA ILE A 681 -13.98 -21.41 -27.90
C ILE A 681 -14.94 -22.24 -27.03
N ALA A 682 -14.44 -23.08 -26.13
CA ALA A 682 -15.26 -23.83 -25.19
C ALA A 682 -15.74 -22.96 -24.02
N ASP A 683 -16.75 -23.41 -23.28
CA ASP A 683 -17.23 -22.78 -22.04
C ASP A 683 -17.71 -23.84 -21.05
N GLU A 684 -18.20 -23.42 -19.89
CA GLU A 684 -18.69 -24.31 -18.84
C GLU A 684 -19.90 -25.17 -19.28
N THR A 685 -20.59 -24.82 -20.36
CA THR A 685 -21.69 -25.63 -20.90
C THR A 685 -21.21 -26.72 -21.87
N VAL A 686 -19.93 -26.69 -22.23
CA VAL A 686 -19.27 -27.66 -23.12
C VAL A 686 -18.36 -28.59 -22.33
N CYS A 687 -17.42 -28.04 -21.54
CA CYS A 687 -16.43 -28.80 -20.80
C CYS A 687 -15.95 -28.07 -19.53
N GLU A 688 -15.70 -28.83 -18.46
CA GLU A 688 -15.16 -28.33 -17.19
C GLU A 688 -13.77 -28.90 -16.84
N ASP A 689 -13.25 -29.83 -17.64
CA ASP A 689 -11.95 -30.49 -17.44
C ASP A 689 -11.08 -30.49 -18.72
N ILE A 690 -9.80 -30.80 -18.56
CA ILE A 690 -8.81 -30.74 -19.63
C ILE A 690 -9.03 -31.80 -20.72
N GLU A 691 -9.44 -33.01 -20.36
CA GLU A 691 -9.64 -34.10 -21.31
C GLU A 691 -10.78 -33.77 -22.27
N CYS A 692 -11.90 -33.30 -21.72
CA CYS A 692 -13.06 -32.87 -22.49
C CYS A 692 -12.76 -31.64 -23.36
N LEU A 693 -11.96 -30.70 -22.85
CA LEU A 693 -11.51 -29.53 -23.61
C LEU A 693 -10.71 -29.95 -24.85
N LEU A 694 -9.71 -30.83 -24.71
CA LEU A 694 -8.87 -31.29 -25.83
C LEU A 694 -9.70 -32.05 -26.88
N ASP A 695 -10.61 -32.89 -26.43
CA ASP A 695 -11.53 -33.62 -27.30
C ASP A 695 -12.42 -32.68 -28.12
N TYR A 696 -12.96 -31.63 -27.47
CA TYR A 696 -13.79 -30.63 -28.13
C TYR A 696 -12.99 -29.83 -29.16
N LEU A 697 -11.87 -29.23 -28.75
CA LEU A 697 -11.02 -28.39 -29.61
C LEU A 697 -10.51 -29.16 -30.83
N SER A 698 -10.19 -30.45 -30.67
CA SER A 698 -9.76 -31.30 -31.78
C SER A 698 -10.89 -31.53 -32.80
N ARG A 699 -12.12 -31.76 -32.32
CA ARG A 699 -13.29 -31.98 -33.19
C ARG A 699 -13.73 -30.74 -33.96
N ILE A 700 -13.55 -29.55 -33.38
CA ILE A 700 -13.92 -28.28 -34.02
C ILE A 700 -12.74 -27.61 -34.75
N GLU A 701 -11.60 -28.30 -34.82
CA GLU A 701 -10.37 -27.84 -35.47
C GLU A 701 -9.97 -26.43 -34.99
N HIS A 702 -9.74 -26.31 -33.68
CA HIS A 702 -9.40 -25.02 -33.08
C HIS A 702 -8.04 -24.54 -33.58
N PRO A 703 -7.90 -23.28 -34.05
CA PRO A 703 -6.65 -22.80 -34.64
C PRO A 703 -5.45 -22.89 -33.70
N ALA A 704 -5.65 -22.74 -32.38
CA ALA A 704 -4.59 -22.87 -31.39
C ALA A 704 -3.80 -24.20 -31.47
N LEU A 705 -4.46 -25.31 -31.87
CA LEU A 705 -3.82 -26.63 -31.92
C LEU A 705 -2.79 -26.76 -33.04
N GLU A 706 -2.91 -25.96 -34.11
CA GLU A 706 -2.01 -25.98 -35.26
C GLU A 706 -0.96 -24.86 -35.23
N MET A 707 -1.05 -23.94 -34.28
CA MET A 707 -0.08 -22.88 -34.08
C MET A 707 1.22 -23.44 -33.47
N GLU A 708 2.31 -22.68 -33.60
CA GLU A 708 3.57 -22.98 -32.90
C GLU A 708 3.32 -23.20 -31.39
N PRO A 709 4.11 -24.04 -30.69
CA PRO A 709 3.99 -24.22 -29.26
C PRO A 709 4.03 -22.89 -28.49
N ILE A 710 3.06 -22.67 -27.59
CA ILE A 710 3.00 -21.48 -26.74
C ILE A 710 4.14 -21.46 -25.70
N ILE A 711 4.59 -22.65 -25.29
CA ILE A 711 5.79 -22.84 -24.49
C ILE A 711 6.94 -23.08 -25.47
N LYS A 712 7.88 -22.13 -25.51
CA LYS A 712 9.07 -22.19 -26.36
C LYS A 712 10.21 -22.95 -25.70
#